data_AF-A0A837NRR2-F1
#
_entry.id   AF-A0A837NRR2-F1
#
_cell.length_a   1.000
_cell.length_b   1.000
_cell.length_c   1.000
_cell.angle_alpha   90.00
_cell.angle_beta   90.00
_cell.angle_gamma   90.00
#
_symmetry.space_group_name_H-M   'P 1'
#
loop_
_entity.id
_entity.type
_entity.pdbx_description
1 polymer ?
#
loop_
_entity_poly.entity_id
_entity_poly.type
_entity_poly.pdbx_seq_one_letter_code
_entity_poly.pdbx_strand_id
1 'polypeptide(L)'
;MRHGQYRYIVGTLALITTAVGLVACSKQSANQQISYRQTAEATLDKGMDNQPEAPYWFPKQLLKWQLSKDKAAKYNTASVPLAKRIDKWQLPTVNKTQDPKMKVVALSIMNSSTSGNAPRGINTFDANVFSNWQYIDQLVYWGGSAGEGLIVPPTADVIDSAHKNGVPVLGTVFFPQVVSGGKLKWLNDFLKQDADGHFPMADKLVAVAKAYGFDGWFINQETDPEVKSFDSASTGKTATSSTSNGLSKKHAQLMQQLIKEYKQKAGSKLDLMWYDSMTKDGKMDWQNALTKENQSYLVDANMKPVADSMFLNFWWTKKRLASQELLKKSHERAEKLGISPYNLFAGIDVQADGTATPVRWNLFANKQHVPYTSLGLYAPDWTHASSDTVDEFQAKEGALWVNDQNDPSRSIPSTTSTHWPGVSTYAVEQSAITKQPFVTNFSLGNGYNYFIKGKNVSLRDWNNRSLQAVNPTYRWLINNGNGNALKASFDYTDAYEGGNDIKLAGKMRKDTASTIKLYTTDLDVTADTQVSLTAKASGKSTAKLVVTLKDGRTKTIAGDRTLSKHWTTVSYDVSQLTKKTIKGLSLKISAAETDASYSVQLGRLAITGKQQAAPKKVNQVTIDNRTFDEEGKYAGVNLSWQATTKNKLDHYEIYQVNNDGSRSFLGATNTTNFYLNALKRNGQHNETNLMVVPVDIWNQRGDASDQVTLKWPDNRKPKAAFTVNRTLAAPGNTIKFTNASSKNATSYKWEFDGATKTTSTAKNPTVTYRKAGTYNVTLTAKNKDGQRHVTMKKLITITPKAQGALTLLSKNAKTSASGYTNSSEAPKMAVDGKLDTKWCATGKAPHTLTLDLGRQTTVSAVKLAHAKAGGEGADMNTRAWTIQVSTDGKRYTDVARTYNNTQATSLNTFAATSARYVRLVVDKPTQVADTAVRIYEMDVLGLTQTLK
;
A
#
# COMPACT_ATOMS: atom_id res chain seq x y z
N MET A 1 -5.26 17.70 -69.99
CA MET A 1 -5.11 19.17 -70.09
C MET A 1 -6.28 19.84 -69.35
N ARG A 2 -6.06 21.05 -68.82
CA ARG A 2 -6.95 21.81 -67.93
C ARG A 2 -8.35 22.10 -68.50
N HIS A 3 -9.24 22.44 -67.54
CA HIS A 3 -10.52 23.19 -67.66
C HIS A 3 -11.70 22.38 -68.21
N GLY A 4 -12.93 22.55 -67.74
CA GLY A 4 -13.56 23.50 -66.81
C GLY A 4 -15.06 23.17 -66.76
N GLN A 5 -15.73 23.61 -65.70
CA GLN A 5 -17.16 23.42 -65.42
C GLN A 5 -18.09 24.07 -66.48
N TYR A 6 -19.31 23.54 -66.68
CA TYR A 6 -20.60 24.12 -66.20
C TYR A 6 -21.87 23.67 -66.95
N ARG A 7 -23.01 23.76 -66.22
CA ARG A 7 -24.45 23.90 -66.61
C ARG A 7 -25.24 22.61 -66.89
N TYR A 8 -26.21 22.23 -66.03
CA TYR A 8 -27.59 22.73 -65.83
C TYR A 8 -28.51 22.57 -67.05
N ILE A 9 -29.58 21.77 -66.91
CA ILE A 9 -31.00 22.17 -67.01
C ILE A 9 -31.91 20.99 -66.65
N VAL A 10 -33.00 21.32 -65.96
CA VAL A 10 -34.06 20.48 -65.41
C VAL A 10 -35.19 20.33 -66.45
N GLY A 11 -35.85 19.18 -66.47
CA GLY A 11 -37.13 18.95 -67.15
C GLY A 11 -37.89 17.80 -66.49
N THR A 12 -39.07 18.12 -65.96
CA THR A 12 -39.88 17.34 -65.00
C THR A 12 -41.20 16.87 -65.64
N LEU A 13 -41.77 15.76 -65.15
CA LEU A 13 -43.20 15.34 -64.98
C LEU A 13 -43.38 13.86 -65.39
N ALA A 14 -44.09 12.99 -64.66
CA ALA A 14 -45.46 13.11 -64.12
C ALA A 14 -45.64 12.24 -62.84
N LEU A 15 -46.17 12.81 -61.73
CA LEU A 15 -47.54 12.74 -61.17
C LEU A 15 -48.01 11.35 -60.63
N ILE A 16 -48.09 11.18 -59.29
CA ILE A 16 -49.31 11.12 -58.41
C ILE A 16 -49.80 9.66 -58.21
N THR A 17 -50.06 9.05 -57.03
CA THR A 17 -50.51 9.49 -55.68
C THR A 17 -50.16 8.45 -54.58
N THR A 18 -49.73 8.97 -53.42
CA THR A 18 -49.90 8.59 -51.98
C THR A 18 -50.52 7.25 -51.50
N ALA A 19 -49.84 6.59 -50.53
CA ALA A 19 -50.31 6.45 -49.13
C ALA A 19 -49.23 5.87 -48.15
N VAL A 20 -48.80 6.76 -47.24
CA VAL A 20 -48.19 6.66 -45.90
C VAL A 20 -47.85 5.28 -45.30
N GLY A 21 -46.56 5.08 -45.00
CA GLY A 21 -46.04 4.18 -43.96
C GLY A 21 -44.98 4.89 -43.11
N LEU A 22 -45.23 5.02 -41.80
CA LEU A 22 -44.35 5.66 -40.82
C LEU A 22 -42.98 4.98 -40.76
N VAL A 23 -41.91 5.72 -41.07
CA VAL A 23 -40.52 5.34 -40.75
C VAL A 23 -40.10 6.10 -39.50
N ALA A 24 -39.97 5.38 -38.39
CA ALA A 24 -39.34 5.89 -37.18
C ALA A 24 -37.83 6.07 -37.42
N CYS A 25 -37.35 7.31 -37.32
CA CYS A 25 -35.92 7.64 -37.34
C CYS A 25 -35.19 6.99 -36.15
N SER A 26 -34.36 5.99 -36.42
CA SER A 26 -33.27 5.59 -35.53
C SER A 26 -31.99 6.32 -35.96
N LYS A 27 -31.57 7.33 -35.19
CA LYS A 27 -30.21 7.88 -35.29
C LYS A 27 -29.23 6.85 -34.76
N GLN A 28 -28.62 6.10 -35.67
CA GLN A 28 -27.48 5.24 -35.39
C GLN A 28 -26.26 6.16 -35.17
N SER A 29 -25.77 6.26 -33.93
CA SER A 29 -24.54 6.98 -33.62
C SER A 29 -23.34 6.27 -34.28
N ALA A 30 -22.63 6.97 -35.14
CA ALA A 30 -21.41 6.48 -35.78
C ALA A 30 -20.39 6.03 -34.72
N ASN A 31 -20.07 4.74 -34.73
CA ASN A 31 -19.09 4.12 -33.84
C ASN A 31 -17.69 4.55 -34.32
N GLN A 32 -17.15 5.65 -33.80
CA GLN A 32 -15.77 6.05 -34.07
C GLN A 32 -14.85 4.95 -33.51
N GLN A 33 -14.20 4.18 -34.37
CA GLN A 33 -13.29 3.10 -33.98
C GLN A 33 -12.07 3.71 -33.26
N ILE A 34 -12.05 3.67 -31.93
CA ILE A 34 -10.97 4.23 -31.11
C ILE A 34 -9.70 3.40 -31.32
N SER A 35 -8.62 4.03 -31.78
CA SER A 35 -7.28 3.43 -31.81
C SER A 35 -6.66 3.45 -30.42
N TYR A 36 -6.14 2.30 -29.97
CA TYR A 36 -5.44 2.19 -28.69
C TYR A 36 -3.96 1.94 -28.94
N ARG A 37 -3.12 2.74 -28.28
CA ARG A 37 -1.68 2.55 -28.22
C ARG A 37 -1.34 1.87 -26.89
N GLN A 38 -0.58 0.77 -26.95
CA GLN A 38 -0.10 0.11 -25.75
C GLN A 38 0.82 1.05 -24.96
N THR A 39 0.55 1.22 -23.68
CA THR A 39 1.40 1.99 -22.79
C THR A 39 2.67 1.20 -22.50
N ALA A 40 3.84 1.81 -22.72
CA ALA A 40 5.14 1.18 -22.46
C ALA A 40 5.44 1.08 -20.95
N GLU A 41 6.36 0.19 -20.60
CA GLU A 41 6.90 0.05 -19.24
C GLU A 41 7.34 1.40 -18.64
N ALA A 42 7.21 1.51 -17.32
CA ALA A 42 7.65 2.68 -16.60
C ALA A 42 9.18 2.74 -16.58
N THR A 43 9.75 3.85 -17.04
CA THR A 43 11.21 4.08 -16.99
C THR A 43 11.68 4.76 -15.70
N LEU A 44 10.76 5.02 -14.77
CA LEU A 44 11.03 5.58 -13.46
C LEU A 44 10.19 4.83 -12.42
N ASP A 45 10.86 4.12 -11.54
CA ASP A 45 10.26 3.45 -10.40
C ASP A 45 10.51 4.27 -9.12
N LYS A 46 9.68 5.30 -8.92
CA LYS A 46 9.75 6.21 -7.77
C LYS A 46 8.41 6.94 -7.57
N GLY A 47 7.98 7.10 -6.32
CA GLY A 47 6.92 8.03 -5.94
C GLY A 47 7.31 9.51 -6.15
N MET A 48 6.44 10.28 -6.82
CA MET A 48 6.57 11.73 -6.94
C MET A 48 6.16 12.43 -5.64
N ASP A 49 6.72 13.62 -5.40
CA ASP A 49 6.65 14.29 -4.09
C ASP A 49 5.25 14.77 -3.67
N ASN A 50 4.26 14.75 -4.57
CA ASN A 50 2.87 15.11 -4.30
C ASN A 50 1.92 13.89 -4.18
N GLN A 51 2.47 12.69 -4.03
CA GLN A 51 1.72 11.48 -3.75
C GLN A 51 0.81 11.68 -2.51
N PRO A 52 -0.50 11.39 -2.62
CA PRO A 52 -1.35 11.28 -1.44
C PRO A 52 -0.82 10.19 -0.52
N GLU A 53 -0.87 10.43 0.79
CA GLU A 53 -0.29 9.52 1.79
C GLU A 53 -1.39 9.04 2.75
N ALA A 54 -1.32 7.76 3.11
CA ALA A 54 -2.14 7.17 4.15
C ALA A 54 -1.77 7.80 5.51
N PRO A 55 -2.75 8.15 6.35
CA PRO A 55 -2.47 8.90 7.56
C PRO A 55 -1.99 7.98 8.68
N TYR A 56 -1.19 8.55 9.58
CA TYR A 56 -0.73 7.94 10.81
C TYR A 56 -0.44 9.06 11.82
N TRP A 57 -0.57 8.76 13.12
CA TRP A 57 -0.44 9.80 14.14
C TRP A 57 0.21 9.33 15.43
N PHE A 58 0.94 10.25 16.06
CA PHE A 58 1.11 10.26 17.52
C PHE A 58 -0.14 10.84 18.20
N PRO A 59 -0.41 10.50 19.48
CA PRO A 59 -1.62 10.94 20.19
C PRO A 59 -1.91 12.44 20.08
N LYS A 60 -0.90 13.30 20.29
CA LYS A 60 -1.05 14.76 20.18
C LYS A 60 -1.41 15.26 18.78
N GLN A 61 -1.03 14.54 17.73
CA GLN A 61 -1.37 14.90 16.35
C GLN A 61 -2.83 14.54 16.08
N LEU A 62 -3.27 13.35 16.48
CA LEU A 62 -4.65 12.91 16.30
C LEU A 62 -5.65 13.78 17.08
N LEU A 63 -5.30 14.21 18.29
CA LEU A 63 -6.12 15.16 19.08
C LEU A 63 -6.37 16.49 18.33
N LYS A 64 -5.46 16.90 17.43
CA LYS A 64 -5.61 18.10 16.58
C LYS A 64 -6.27 17.83 15.23
N TRP A 65 -6.42 16.57 14.84
CA TRP A 65 -6.97 16.19 13.53
C TRP A 65 -8.43 16.62 13.40
N GLN A 66 -8.79 17.13 12.23
CA GLN A 66 -10.13 17.53 11.85
C GLN A 66 -10.33 17.17 10.37
N LEU A 67 -11.38 16.40 10.06
CA LEU A 67 -11.67 15.96 8.70
C LEU A 67 -11.72 17.13 7.70
N SER A 68 -12.33 18.25 8.08
CA SER A 68 -12.45 19.45 7.23
C SER A 68 -11.11 20.12 6.86
N LYS A 69 -10.03 19.83 7.59
CA LYS A 69 -8.68 20.36 7.32
C LYS A 69 -7.77 19.34 6.63
N ASP A 70 -8.21 18.10 6.51
CA ASP A 70 -7.45 17.03 5.88
C ASP A 70 -7.69 17.01 4.36
N LYS A 71 -6.76 17.64 3.63
CA LYS A 71 -6.79 17.69 2.16
C LYS A 71 -6.62 16.31 1.51
N ALA A 72 -6.04 15.34 2.20
CA ALA A 72 -5.81 13.99 1.69
C ALA A 72 -6.99 13.05 1.97
N ALA A 73 -7.94 13.44 2.83
CA ALA A 73 -9.07 12.61 3.25
C ALA A 73 -9.84 11.98 2.08
N LYS A 74 -10.05 12.71 0.98
CA LYS A 74 -10.75 12.22 -0.21
C LYS A 74 -10.07 11.03 -0.90
N TYR A 75 -8.75 10.86 -0.74
CA TYR A 75 -8.01 9.70 -1.25
C TYR A 75 -8.01 8.55 -0.25
N ASN A 76 -8.06 8.87 1.05
CA ASN A 76 -8.02 7.93 2.18
C ASN A 76 -9.38 7.34 2.56
N THR A 77 -10.47 7.82 1.98
CA THR A 77 -11.82 7.32 2.29
C THR A 77 -12.11 6.08 1.46
N ALA A 78 -12.55 5.00 2.12
CA ALA A 78 -13.07 3.80 1.47
C ALA A 78 -14.30 4.13 0.62
N SER A 79 -14.45 3.46 -0.51
CA SER A 79 -15.62 3.61 -1.40
C SER A 79 -16.50 2.37 -1.43
N VAL A 80 -16.03 1.24 -0.88
CA VAL A 80 -16.79 -0.01 -0.80
C VAL A 80 -17.34 -0.18 0.62
N PRO A 81 -18.67 -0.25 0.81
CA PRO A 81 -19.26 -0.57 2.10
C PRO A 81 -19.03 -2.04 2.47
N LEU A 82 -18.94 -2.35 3.77
CA LEU A 82 -18.80 -3.72 4.27
C LEU A 82 -19.94 -4.62 3.74
N ALA A 83 -19.58 -5.62 2.93
CA ALA A 83 -20.54 -6.55 2.36
C ALA A 83 -21.07 -7.51 3.43
N LYS A 84 -22.36 -7.82 3.35
CA LYS A 84 -22.96 -8.85 4.21
C LYS A 84 -22.53 -10.24 3.75
N ARG A 85 -22.05 -11.06 4.70
CA ARG A 85 -21.79 -12.49 4.49
C ARG A 85 -23.03 -13.34 4.72
N ILE A 86 -23.03 -14.50 4.07
CA ILE A 86 -23.95 -15.60 4.41
C ILE A 86 -23.70 -15.99 5.87
N ASP A 87 -24.75 -16.27 6.62
CA ASP A 87 -24.63 -16.77 7.98
C ASP A 87 -23.77 -18.04 8.00
N LYS A 88 -22.72 -18.03 8.84
CA LYS A 88 -21.70 -19.08 8.91
C LYS A 88 -22.30 -20.46 9.23
N TRP A 89 -23.42 -20.48 9.96
CA TRP A 89 -24.17 -21.70 10.29
C TRP A 89 -24.93 -22.32 9.10
N GLN A 90 -25.15 -21.56 8.03
CA GLN A 90 -25.81 -22.03 6.82
C GLN A 90 -24.82 -22.45 5.73
N LEU A 91 -23.52 -22.28 5.97
CA LEU A 91 -22.47 -22.64 5.04
C LEU A 91 -22.14 -24.13 5.15
N PRO A 92 -21.90 -24.81 4.01
CA PRO A 92 -21.49 -26.20 4.05
C PRO A 92 -20.05 -26.32 4.54
N THR A 93 -19.80 -27.24 5.47
CA THR A 93 -18.44 -27.70 5.76
C THR A 93 -17.95 -28.59 4.63
N VAL A 94 -16.67 -28.49 4.29
CA VAL A 94 -16.02 -29.33 3.27
C VAL A 94 -15.13 -30.41 3.90
N ASN A 95 -14.84 -30.30 5.19
CA ASN A 95 -14.18 -31.34 5.97
C ASN A 95 -14.80 -31.45 7.38
N LYS A 96 -14.51 -32.55 8.08
CA LYS A 96 -15.14 -32.91 9.36
C LYS A 96 -14.68 -32.10 10.57
N THR A 97 -13.59 -31.35 10.46
CA THR A 97 -12.96 -30.60 11.56
C THR A 97 -13.32 -29.12 11.56
N GLN A 98 -14.00 -28.64 10.52
CA GLN A 98 -14.49 -27.28 10.44
C GLN A 98 -15.63 -27.02 11.44
N ASP A 99 -15.54 -25.90 12.18
CA ASP A 99 -16.55 -25.46 13.13
C ASP A 99 -17.00 -24.01 12.83
N PRO A 100 -18.31 -23.77 12.56
CA PRO A 100 -18.82 -22.42 12.32
C PRO A 100 -18.75 -21.48 13.53
N LYS A 101 -18.55 -21.98 14.75
CA LYS A 101 -18.34 -21.14 15.95
C LYS A 101 -16.96 -20.46 15.94
N MET A 102 -15.95 -21.16 15.42
CA MET A 102 -14.58 -20.67 15.40
C MET A 102 -14.47 -19.44 14.49
N LYS A 103 -13.75 -18.41 14.96
CA LYS A 103 -13.37 -17.25 14.15
C LYS A 103 -11.87 -17.24 13.89
N VAL A 104 -11.45 -16.47 12.89
CA VAL A 104 -10.05 -16.19 12.60
C VAL A 104 -9.83 -14.69 12.48
N VAL A 105 -8.83 -14.16 13.18
CA VAL A 105 -8.31 -12.80 12.97
C VAL A 105 -6.89 -12.86 12.41
N ALA A 106 -6.61 -12.00 11.43
CA ALA A 106 -5.27 -11.79 10.90
C ALA A 106 -4.75 -10.41 11.28
N LEU A 107 -3.65 -10.35 12.03
CA LEU A 107 -2.90 -9.11 12.29
C LEU A 107 -1.81 -9.01 11.22
N SER A 108 -2.13 -8.36 10.10
CA SER A 108 -1.30 -8.41 8.89
C SER A 108 -0.72 -7.05 8.53
N ILE A 109 0.57 -7.05 8.21
CA ILE A 109 1.27 -5.93 7.59
C ILE A 109 0.86 -5.91 6.11
N MET A 110 -0.17 -5.12 5.82
CA MET A 110 -0.69 -5.00 4.46
C MET A 110 0.17 -4.07 3.59
N ASN A 111 1.02 -3.25 4.20
CA ASN A 111 1.81 -2.23 3.54
C ASN A 111 3.23 -2.23 4.10
N SER A 112 4.23 -2.00 3.25
CA SER A 112 5.66 -2.23 3.58
C SER A 112 6.20 -1.40 4.74
N SER A 113 5.51 -0.33 5.14
CA SER A 113 5.85 0.50 6.30
C SER A 113 4.58 1.18 6.84
N THR A 114 4.69 1.95 7.93
CA THR A 114 3.54 2.73 8.45
C THR A 114 3.35 4.00 7.61
N SER A 115 4.44 4.66 7.28
CA SER A 115 4.48 5.92 6.54
C SER A 115 4.68 5.73 5.02
N GLY A 116 4.51 6.78 4.22
CA GLY A 116 4.84 6.79 2.80
C GLY A 116 3.90 6.01 1.86
N ASN A 117 2.88 5.32 2.40
CA ASN A 117 1.97 4.50 1.60
C ASN A 117 0.97 5.33 0.79
N ALA A 118 0.83 5.00 -0.49
CA ALA A 118 -0.26 5.51 -1.31
C ALA A 118 -1.59 4.87 -0.88
N PRO A 119 -2.68 5.65 -0.68
CA PRO A 119 -3.95 5.12 -0.22
C PRO A 119 -4.60 4.07 -1.14
N ARG A 120 -4.24 4.10 -2.43
CA ARG A 120 -4.82 3.26 -3.50
C ARG A 120 -3.80 2.71 -4.48
N GLY A 121 -2.62 2.36 -3.98
CA GLY A 121 -1.52 1.84 -4.77
C GLY A 121 -0.97 2.83 -5.82
N ILE A 122 0.04 2.39 -6.58
CA ILE A 122 0.70 3.17 -7.64
C ILE A 122 1.10 2.22 -8.78
N ASN A 123 1.89 2.73 -9.74
CA ASN A 123 2.40 1.98 -10.88
C ASN A 123 3.62 1.09 -10.53
N THR A 124 3.51 0.30 -9.46
CA THR A 124 4.49 -0.71 -9.03
C THR A 124 3.79 -2.05 -8.88
N PHE A 125 4.51 -3.15 -9.09
CA PHE A 125 3.92 -4.50 -8.98
C PHE A 125 3.73 -4.93 -7.53
N ASP A 126 4.75 -4.66 -6.70
CA ASP A 126 4.83 -5.15 -5.32
C ASP A 126 3.70 -4.58 -4.44
N ALA A 127 2.91 -5.49 -3.89
CA ALA A 127 1.88 -5.25 -2.91
C ALA A 127 1.45 -6.60 -2.29
N ASN A 128 1.15 -6.60 -0.98
CA ASN A 128 0.47 -7.74 -0.36
C ASN A 128 -0.99 -7.80 -0.86
N VAL A 129 -1.22 -8.59 -1.92
CA VAL A 129 -2.52 -8.83 -2.56
C VAL A 129 -3.26 -10.01 -1.93
N PHE A 130 -3.33 -10.03 -0.60
CA PHE A 130 -4.07 -11.03 0.18
C PHE A 130 -5.44 -11.30 -0.43
N SER A 131 -5.76 -12.59 -0.64
CA SER A 131 -7.02 -12.99 -1.27
C SER A 131 -7.76 -14.08 -0.51
N ASN A 132 -7.22 -14.61 0.59
CA ASN A 132 -7.82 -15.64 1.46
C ASN A 132 -8.88 -15.10 2.45
N TRP A 133 -9.61 -14.07 2.02
CA TRP A 133 -10.63 -13.39 2.81
C TRP A 133 -11.72 -14.32 3.35
N GLN A 134 -12.03 -15.41 2.63
CA GLN A 134 -13.05 -16.37 3.04
C GLN A 134 -12.75 -17.07 4.38
N TYR A 135 -11.48 -17.12 4.80
CA TYR A 135 -11.09 -17.79 6.04
C TYR A 135 -11.04 -16.86 7.25
N ILE A 136 -10.94 -15.54 7.05
CA ILE A 136 -10.85 -14.57 8.15
C ILE A 136 -12.19 -13.91 8.44
N ASP A 137 -12.49 -13.76 9.73
CA ASP A 137 -13.67 -13.05 10.23
C ASP A 137 -13.38 -11.58 10.49
N GLN A 138 -12.10 -11.22 10.69
CA GLN A 138 -11.66 -9.85 10.90
C GLN A 138 -10.20 -9.68 10.48
N LEU A 139 -9.88 -8.53 9.90
CA LEU A 139 -8.51 -8.09 9.65
C LEU A 139 -8.13 -7.02 10.67
N VAL A 140 -6.96 -7.15 11.29
CA VAL A 140 -6.29 -6.03 11.96
C VAL A 140 -5.20 -5.55 11.00
N TYR A 141 -5.33 -4.32 10.53
CA TYR A 141 -4.30 -3.67 9.73
C TYR A 141 -3.13 -3.34 10.65
N TRP A 142 -2.09 -4.19 10.60
CA TRP A 142 -0.94 -4.05 11.47
C TRP A 142 -0.04 -2.93 10.97
N GLY A 143 0.29 -2.02 11.87
CA GLY A 143 1.17 -0.89 11.61
C GLY A 143 1.39 -0.10 12.89
N GLY A 144 2.31 0.86 12.81
CA GLY A 144 2.66 1.74 13.91
C GLY A 144 4.08 1.45 14.42
N SER A 145 4.81 2.51 14.70
CA SER A 145 6.17 2.43 15.23
C SER A 145 6.47 3.70 16.04
N ALA A 146 7.44 3.61 16.97
CA ALA A 146 7.91 4.76 17.73
C ALA A 146 8.45 5.90 16.84
N GLY A 147 8.83 5.54 15.61
CA GLY A 147 9.39 6.43 14.62
C GLY A 147 8.38 7.11 13.71
N GLU A 148 7.35 6.39 13.28
CA GLU A 148 6.45 6.87 12.25
C GLU A 148 5.16 7.43 12.87
N GLY A 149 4.58 6.74 13.84
CA GLY A 149 3.30 7.07 14.47
C GLY A 149 2.68 5.84 15.13
N LEU A 150 1.81 6.03 16.11
CA LEU A 150 1.27 4.95 16.95
C LEU A 150 -0.15 4.54 16.59
N ILE A 151 -0.90 5.45 15.97
CA ILE A 151 -2.32 5.31 15.68
C ILE A 151 -2.47 5.30 14.17
N VAL A 152 -2.82 4.13 13.63
CA VAL A 152 -2.71 3.83 12.21
C VAL A 152 -4.05 3.28 11.70
N PRO A 153 -4.84 4.07 10.98
CA PRO A 153 -5.99 3.55 10.24
C PRO A 153 -5.53 2.70 9.04
N PRO A 154 -6.36 1.76 8.58
CA PRO A 154 -6.09 1.03 7.34
C PRO A 154 -6.13 1.94 6.11
N THR A 155 -5.38 1.57 5.07
CA THR A 155 -5.42 2.26 3.77
C THR A 155 -6.72 1.95 3.01
N ALA A 156 -7.17 2.89 2.18
CA ALA A 156 -8.47 2.80 1.49
C ALA A 156 -8.59 1.57 0.57
N ASP A 157 -7.50 1.15 -0.08
CA ASP A 157 -7.47 -0.05 -0.92
C ASP A 157 -7.62 -1.36 -0.14
N VAL A 158 -7.07 -1.43 1.07
CA VAL A 158 -7.23 -2.58 1.96
C VAL A 158 -8.65 -2.63 2.51
N ILE A 159 -9.20 -1.49 2.96
CA ILE A 159 -10.59 -1.41 3.41
C ILE A 159 -11.51 -1.88 2.28
N ASP A 160 -11.35 -1.33 1.07
CA ASP A 160 -12.22 -1.66 -0.06
C ASP A 160 -12.15 -3.14 -0.45
N SER A 161 -10.95 -3.71 -0.45
CA SER A 161 -10.71 -5.14 -0.74
C SER A 161 -11.36 -6.05 0.31
N ALA A 162 -11.15 -5.77 1.59
CA ALA A 162 -11.72 -6.53 2.70
C ALA A 162 -13.25 -6.40 2.74
N HIS A 163 -13.78 -5.18 2.61
CA HIS A 163 -15.20 -4.89 2.63
C HIS A 163 -15.95 -5.56 1.49
N LYS A 164 -15.38 -5.61 0.28
CA LYS A 164 -15.95 -6.34 -0.86
C LYS A 164 -16.14 -7.83 -0.54
N ASN A 165 -15.26 -8.39 0.28
CA ASN A 165 -15.31 -9.77 0.77
C ASN A 165 -16.05 -9.93 2.12
N GLY A 166 -16.64 -8.86 2.65
CA GLY A 166 -17.39 -8.85 3.90
C GLY A 166 -16.53 -9.06 5.15
N VAL A 167 -15.26 -8.66 5.11
CA VAL A 167 -14.36 -8.68 6.27
C VAL A 167 -14.25 -7.29 6.88
N PRO A 168 -14.61 -7.09 8.16
CA PRO A 168 -14.34 -5.85 8.86
C PRO A 168 -12.83 -5.66 9.10
N VAL A 169 -12.37 -4.42 9.00
CA VAL A 169 -10.96 -4.03 9.18
C VAL A 169 -10.80 -3.11 10.38
N LEU A 170 -9.94 -3.50 11.31
CA LEU A 170 -9.53 -2.67 12.44
C LEU A 170 -8.24 -1.93 12.11
N GLY A 171 -8.19 -0.64 12.47
CA GLY A 171 -6.91 0.08 12.59
C GLY A 171 -6.14 -0.37 13.83
N THR A 172 -4.89 0.05 13.93
CA THR A 172 -4.02 -0.29 15.07
C THR A 172 -3.70 0.93 15.92
N VAL A 173 -3.84 0.80 17.24
CA VAL A 173 -3.24 1.67 18.25
C VAL A 173 -2.15 0.87 18.95
N PHE A 174 -0.90 1.16 18.62
CA PHE A 174 0.26 0.43 19.14
C PHE A 174 1.12 1.32 20.03
N PHE A 175 1.32 0.91 21.27
CA PHE A 175 2.28 1.51 22.20
C PHE A 175 3.52 0.60 22.29
N PRO A 176 4.63 0.90 21.60
CA PRO A 176 5.75 -0.03 21.46
C PRO A 176 6.44 -0.36 22.79
N GLN A 177 7.18 -1.47 22.81
CA GLN A 177 8.11 -1.76 23.90
C GLN A 177 9.21 -0.71 23.99
N VAL A 178 9.80 -0.55 25.18
CA VAL A 178 10.82 0.48 25.44
C VAL A 178 12.08 0.26 24.60
N VAL A 179 12.50 -1.01 24.38
CA VAL A 179 13.62 -1.33 23.48
C VAL A 179 13.38 -0.88 22.04
N SER A 180 12.11 -0.82 21.63
CA SER A 180 11.68 -0.37 20.30
C SER A 180 11.29 1.12 20.28
N GLY A 181 11.71 1.90 21.28
CA GLY A 181 11.49 3.34 21.36
C GLY A 181 10.18 3.77 22.03
N GLY A 182 9.46 2.84 22.68
CA GLY A 182 8.23 3.09 23.43
C GLY A 182 8.41 4.15 24.53
N LYS A 183 7.42 5.04 24.69
CA LYS A 183 7.44 6.12 25.69
C LYS A 183 6.13 6.18 26.45
N LEU A 184 6.20 6.04 27.78
CA LEU A 184 5.01 6.11 28.66
C LEU A 184 4.25 7.44 28.48
N LYS A 185 4.97 8.51 28.13
CA LYS A 185 4.36 9.80 27.78
C LYS A 185 3.26 9.69 26.71
N TRP A 186 3.42 8.83 25.71
CA TRP A 186 2.41 8.68 24.64
C TRP A 186 1.14 8.02 25.17
N LEU A 187 1.27 7.02 26.05
CA LEU A 187 0.13 6.45 26.76
C LEU A 187 -0.58 7.52 27.60
N ASN A 188 0.17 8.35 28.32
CA ASN A 188 -0.41 9.43 29.14
C ASN A 188 -1.12 10.49 28.29
N ASP A 189 -0.57 10.86 27.13
CA ASP A 189 -1.23 11.78 26.19
C ASP A 189 -2.52 11.15 25.61
N PHE A 190 -2.54 9.83 25.40
CA PHE A 190 -3.68 9.09 24.87
C PHE A 190 -4.81 8.91 25.91
N LEU A 191 -4.45 8.64 27.16
CA LEU A 191 -5.36 8.47 28.31
C LEU A 191 -5.77 9.79 28.97
N LYS A 192 -5.44 10.94 28.37
CA LYS A 192 -5.76 12.24 28.95
C LYS A 192 -7.28 12.46 28.93
N GLN A 193 -7.84 12.73 30.10
CA GLN A 193 -9.22 13.20 30.25
C GLN A 193 -9.29 14.73 30.17
N ASP A 194 -10.44 15.26 29.76
CA ASP A 194 -10.76 16.68 29.91
C ASP A 194 -11.26 17.00 31.33
N ALA A 195 -11.73 18.23 31.54
CA ALA A 195 -12.18 18.70 32.86
C ALA A 195 -13.42 17.94 33.38
N ASP A 196 -14.23 17.38 32.48
CA ASP A 196 -15.45 16.64 32.79
C ASP A 196 -15.20 15.13 32.94
N GLY A 197 -13.94 14.69 32.78
CA GLY A 197 -13.56 13.28 32.88
C GLY A 197 -13.79 12.49 31.58
N HIS A 198 -14.14 13.14 30.48
CA HIS A 198 -14.29 12.49 29.18
C HIS A 198 -12.93 12.25 28.52
N PHE A 199 -12.85 11.28 27.60
CA PHE A 199 -11.65 10.99 26.81
C PHE A 199 -11.78 11.56 25.40
N PRO A 200 -11.20 12.74 25.10
CA PRO A 200 -11.16 13.29 23.73
C PRO A 200 -10.57 12.31 22.70
N MET A 201 -9.70 11.41 23.12
CA MET A 201 -9.15 10.37 22.25
C MET A 201 -10.23 9.37 21.79
N ALA A 202 -11.18 8.98 22.64
CA ALA A 202 -12.28 8.11 22.24
C ALA A 202 -13.12 8.74 21.12
N ASP A 203 -13.38 10.05 21.19
CA ASP A 203 -14.06 10.79 20.11
C ASP A 203 -13.28 10.75 18.80
N LYS A 204 -11.96 10.93 18.87
CA LYS A 204 -11.11 10.91 17.67
C LYS A 204 -11.08 9.54 17.01
N LEU A 205 -10.97 8.47 17.79
CA LEU A 205 -10.96 7.10 17.25
C LEU A 205 -12.28 6.78 16.53
N VAL A 206 -13.42 7.16 17.11
CA VAL A 206 -14.74 6.99 16.47
C VAL A 206 -14.87 7.88 15.22
N ALA A 207 -14.43 9.14 15.31
CA ALA A 207 -14.53 10.08 14.19
C ALA A 207 -13.68 9.65 12.98
N VAL A 208 -12.45 9.17 13.20
CA VAL A 208 -11.57 8.67 12.14
C VAL A 208 -12.15 7.41 11.49
N ALA A 209 -12.59 6.43 12.30
CA ALA A 209 -13.19 5.20 11.78
C ALA A 209 -14.42 5.48 10.89
N LYS A 210 -15.31 6.37 11.35
CA LYS A 210 -16.47 6.80 10.56
C LYS A 210 -16.09 7.60 9.31
N ALA A 211 -15.07 8.46 9.39
CA ALA A 211 -14.68 9.33 8.29
C ALA A 211 -14.03 8.57 7.13
N TYR A 212 -13.14 7.62 7.42
CA TYR A 212 -12.47 6.81 6.39
C TYR A 212 -13.21 5.51 6.07
N GLY A 213 -14.15 5.11 6.92
CA GLY A 213 -15.08 4.00 6.65
C GLY A 213 -14.51 2.63 6.97
N PHE A 214 -13.87 2.46 8.13
CA PHE A 214 -13.41 1.15 8.65
C PHE A 214 -14.04 0.84 10.02
N ASP A 215 -13.83 -0.36 10.53
CA ASP A 215 -14.75 -1.00 11.47
C ASP A 215 -14.28 -1.03 12.92
N GLY A 216 -13.24 -0.26 13.27
CA GLY A 216 -12.82 -0.09 14.67
C GLY A 216 -11.33 -0.20 14.89
N TRP A 217 -10.93 -0.59 16.10
CA TRP A 217 -9.54 -0.48 16.55
C TRP A 217 -9.06 -1.69 17.33
N PHE A 218 -7.84 -2.12 17.03
CA PHE A 218 -7.06 -3.03 17.84
C PHE A 218 -6.10 -2.21 18.72
N ILE A 219 -6.13 -2.42 20.04
CA ILE A 219 -5.23 -1.73 20.98
C ILE A 219 -4.20 -2.72 21.50
N ASN A 220 -2.93 -2.42 21.20
CA ASN A 220 -1.78 -3.14 21.71
C ASN A 220 -0.94 -2.23 22.61
N GLN A 221 -1.09 -2.40 23.92
CA GLN A 221 -0.32 -1.68 24.90
C GLN A 221 0.89 -2.53 25.31
N GLU A 222 2.10 -2.13 24.90
CA GLU A 222 3.35 -2.86 25.18
C GLU A 222 4.40 -1.97 25.86
N THR A 223 4.07 -0.72 26.17
CA THR A 223 5.00 0.22 26.79
C THR A 223 5.02 0.07 28.30
N ASP A 224 6.11 -0.44 28.85
CA ASP A 224 6.43 -0.37 30.28
C ASP A 224 7.93 -0.11 30.50
N PRO A 225 8.34 0.98 31.16
CA PRO A 225 9.73 1.21 31.58
C PRO A 225 10.34 0.08 32.41
N GLU A 226 9.53 -0.68 33.15
CA GLU A 226 10.01 -1.77 34.02
C GLU A 226 10.21 -3.08 33.26
N VAL A 227 9.43 -3.33 32.20
CA VAL A 227 9.54 -4.52 31.34
C VAL A 227 10.07 -4.11 29.97
N LYS A 228 11.38 -4.25 29.79
CA LYS A 228 12.08 -3.70 28.62
C LYS A 228 11.76 -4.41 27.31
N SER A 229 11.58 -5.75 27.29
CA SER A 229 11.26 -6.51 26.08
C SER A 229 10.49 -7.82 26.31
N PHE A 230 9.76 -8.25 25.27
CA PHE A 230 9.07 -9.55 25.20
C PHE A 230 10.01 -10.73 25.45
N ASP A 231 11.19 -10.73 24.82
CA ASP A 231 12.18 -11.81 24.95
C ASP A 231 12.71 -11.95 26.39
N SER A 232 12.91 -10.82 27.06
CA SER A 232 13.35 -10.80 28.47
C SER A 232 12.29 -11.42 29.37
N ALA A 233 11.01 -11.08 29.15
CA ALA A 233 9.89 -11.66 29.87
C ALA A 233 9.68 -13.15 29.56
N SER A 234 9.90 -13.57 28.31
CA SER A 234 9.72 -14.97 27.86
C SER A 234 10.59 -15.98 28.61
N THR A 235 11.74 -15.52 29.10
CA THR A 235 12.74 -16.32 29.83
C THR A 235 12.63 -16.22 31.36
N GLY A 236 11.64 -15.48 31.88
CA GLY A 236 11.45 -15.29 33.32
C GLY A 236 12.46 -14.32 33.96
N LYS A 237 13.24 -13.58 33.15
CA LYS A 237 14.14 -12.53 33.62
C LYS A 237 13.41 -11.19 33.64
N THR A 238 12.58 -10.94 34.64
CA THR A 238 12.10 -9.58 34.93
C THR A 238 13.25 -8.78 35.53
N ALA A 239 13.56 -7.62 34.94
CA ALA A 239 14.49 -6.69 35.55
C ALA A 239 13.90 -6.25 36.90
N THR A 240 14.61 -6.50 37.99
CA THR A 240 14.34 -5.90 39.30
C THR A 240 14.62 -4.40 39.21
N SER A 241 13.61 -3.62 38.83
CA SER A 241 13.66 -2.16 38.77
C SER A 241 12.65 -1.59 39.75
N SER A 242 13.15 -0.97 40.82
CA SER A 242 12.41 -0.34 41.91
C SER A 242 12.10 1.15 41.66
N THR A 243 11.79 1.56 40.42
CA THR A 243 11.51 2.98 40.13
C THR A 243 10.01 3.25 40.00
N SER A 244 9.50 4.21 40.76
CA SER A 244 8.08 4.58 40.89
C SER A 244 7.42 5.20 39.64
N ASN A 245 7.96 4.97 38.44
CA ASN A 245 7.60 5.67 37.19
C ASN A 245 7.11 4.73 36.06
N GLY A 246 6.84 3.44 36.34
CA GLY A 246 6.34 2.46 35.39
C GLY A 246 4.83 2.54 35.09
N LEU A 247 4.27 1.48 34.48
CA LEU A 247 2.82 1.33 34.43
C LEU A 247 2.22 1.25 35.85
N SER A 248 0.94 1.61 35.97
CA SER A 248 0.29 1.71 37.27
C SER A 248 -1.17 1.31 37.17
N LYS A 249 -1.75 0.95 38.31
CA LYS A 249 -3.19 0.65 38.41
C LYS A 249 -4.08 1.76 37.85
N LYS A 250 -3.64 3.03 38.00
CA LYS A 250 -4.34 4.17 37.40
C LYS A 250 -4.35 4.11 35.87
N HIS A 251 -3.23 3.73 35.24
CA HIS A 251 -3.19 3.54 33.79
C HIS A 251 -4.17 2.45 33.32
N ALA A 252 -4.23 1.32 34.04
CA ALA A 252 -5.18 0.25 33.73
C ALA A 252 -6.65 0.70 33.88
N GLN A 253 -6.98 1.41 34.96
CA GLN A 253 -8.32 1.97 35.18
C GLN A 253 -8.71 2.96 34.08
N LEU A 254 -7.82 3.88 33.71
CA LEU A 254 -8.07 4.85 32.64
C LEU A 254 -8.23 4.17 31.28
N MET A 255 -7.43 3.14 30.96
CA MET A 255 -7.59 2.38 29.72
C MET A 255 -8.94 1.69 29.66
N GLN A 256 -9.36 1.02 30.74
CA GLN A 256 -10.68 0.38 30.81
C GLN A 256 -11.82 1.39 30.67
N GLN A 257 -11.71 2.57 31.28
CA GLN A 257 -12.69 3.64 31.14
C GLN A 257 -12.73 4.21 29.72
N LEU A 258 -11.57 4.43 29.08
CA LEU A 258 -11.48 4.88 27.70
C LEU A 258 -12.14 3.88 26.74
N ILE A 259 -11.89 2.58 26.92
CA ILE A 259 -12.50 1.53 26.09
C ILE A 259 -14.02 1.55 26.25
N LYS A 260 -14.53 1.67 27.49
CA LYS A 260 -15.97 1.80 27.73
C LYS A 260 -16.57 3.03 27.08
N GLU A 261 -15.94 4.19 27.23
CA GLU A 261 -16.42 5.43 26.61
C GLU A 261 -16.39 5.33 25.08
N TYR A 262 -15.33 4.76 24.50
CA TYR A 262 -15.25 4.45 23.07
C TYR A 262 -16.43 3.57 22.65
N LYS A 263 -16.70 2.47 23.36
CA LYS A 263 -17.80 1.56 23.01
C LYS A 263 -19.18 2.18 23.16
N GLN A 264 -19.39 3.04 24.15
CA GLN A 264 -20.62 3.84 24.27
C GLN A 264 -20.84 4.76 23.06
N LYS A 265 -19.76 5.37 22.55
CA LYS A 265 -19.80 6.29 21.39
C LYS A 265 -19.83 5.58 20.02
N ALA A 266 -19.17 4.42 19.93
CA ALA A 266 -19.09 3.57 18.74
C ALA A 266 -20.39 2.80 18.50
N GLY A 267 -21.06 2.39 19.57
CA GLY A 267 -22.17 1.44 19.51
C GLY A 267 -21.72 0.07 18.97
N SER A 268 -22.64 -0.67 18.36
CA SER A 268 -22.37 -1.98 17.77
C SER A 268 -21.72 -1.93 16.37
N LYS A 269 -21.37 -0.74 15.87
CA LYS A 269 -20.87 -0.55 14.51
C LYS A 269 -19.35 -0.56 14.40
N LEU A 270 -18.65 -0.28 15.50
CA LEU A 270 -17.19 -0.31 15.53
C LEU A 270 -16.73 -1.23 16.65
N ASP A 271 -15.86 -2.15 16.31
CA ASP A 271 -15.27 -3.12 17.21
C ASP A 271 -14.04 -2.53 17.91
N LEU A 272 -13.71 -3.12 19.06
CA LEU A 272 -12.47 -2.92 19.76
C LEU A 272 -11.91 -4.27 20.21
N MET A 273 -10.70 -4.57 19.74
CA MET A 273 -9.95 -5.76 20.17
C MET A 273 -8.80 -5.34 21.08
N TRP A 274 -8.65 -6.03 22.20
CA TRP A 274 -7.57 -5.82 23.17
C TRP A 274 -6.48 -6.88 23.05
N TYR A 275 -5.22 -6.49 23.14
CA TYR A 275 -4.10 -7.43 23.22
C TYR A 275 -3.81 -7.83 24.68
N ASP A 276 -3.61 -9.12 24.94
CA ASP A 276 -3.29 -9.69 26.26
C ASP A 276 -1.90 -9.26 26.77
N SER A 277 -1.80 -8.05 27.33
CA SER A 277 -0.56 -7.47 27.84
C SER A 277 -0.68 -6.81 29.23
N MET A 278 -1.27 -5.61 29.32
CA MET A 278 -1.41 -4.87 30.59
C MET A 278 -2.48 -5.51 31.49
N THR A 279 -2.16 -5.83 32.74
CA THR A 279 -3.10 -6.42 33.71
C THR A 279 -4.00 -5.36 34.37
N LYS A 280 -4.96 -5.82 35.20
CA LYS A 280 -5.89 -4.97 35.98
C LYS A 280 -5.17 -4.05 36.96
N ASP A 281 -4.00 -4.44 37.44
CA ASP A 281 -3.17 -3.66 38.37
C ASP A 281 -2.15 -2.78 37.62
N GLY A 282 -2.21 -2.77 36.28
CA GLY A 282 -1.34 -1.97 35.44
C GLY A 282 0.10 -2.46 35.44
N LYS A 283 0.29 -3.79 35.40
CA LYS A 283 1.60 -4.41 35.17
C LYS A 283 1.64 -4.99 33.76
N MET A 284 2.78 -4.95 33.10
CA MET A 284 3.00 -5.68 31.86
C MET A 284 3.21 -7.17 32.15
N ASP A 285 2.22 -8.01 31.85
CA ASP A 285 2.28 -9.46 32.09
C ASP A 285 1.33 -10.24 31.17
N TRP A 286 1.88 -10.76 30.07
CA TRP A 286 1.13 -11.56 29.09
C TRP A 286 0.67 -12.89 29.66
N GLN A 287 -0.64 -13.03 29.85
CA GLN A 287 -1.22 -14.21 30.50
C GLN A 287 -1.26 -15.43 29.57
N ASN A 288 -1.19 -15.22 28.25
CA ASN A 288 -1.36 -16.22 27.19
C ASN A 288 -2.74 -16.90 27.21
N ALA A 289 -3.67 -16.32 27.95
CA ALA A 289 -4.94 -16.91 28.36
C ALA A 289 -5.86 -15.83 28.92
N LEU A 290 -7.17 -16.08 28.95
CA LEU A 290 -8.09 -15.26 29.73
C LEU A 290 -7.99 -15.63 31.21
N THR A 291 -7.60 -14.69 32.07
CA THR A 291 -7.41 -14.90 33.52
C THR A 291 -8.12 -13.82 34.35
N LYS A 292 -8.00 -13.90 35.68
CA LYS A 292 -8.47 -12.83 36.59
C LYS A 292 -7.69 -11.53 36.40
N GLU A 293 -6.50 -11.58 35.82
CA GLU A 293 -5.60 -10.42 35.70
C GLU A 293 -5.91 -9.56 34.48
N ASN A 294 -6.55 -10.11 33.43
CA ASN A 294 -6.85 -9.38 32.19
C ASN A 294 -8.34 -9.36 31.82
N GLN A 295 -9.22 -10.10 32.52
CA GLN A 295 -10.65 -10.10 32.18
C GLN A 295 -11.33 -8.74 32.24
N SER A 296 -10.78 -7.79 33.02
CA SER A 296 -11.35 -6.44 33.18
C SER A 296 -11.37 -5.64 31.87
N TYR A 297 -10.63 -6.08 30.86
CA TYR A 297 -10.68 -5.52 29.51
C TYR A 297 -11.79 -6.11 28.64
N LEU A 298 -12.43 -7.21 29.04
CA LEU A 298 -13.59 -7.79 28.36
C LEU A 298 -14.90 -7.59 29.11
N VAL A 299 -14.88 -7.68 30.44
CA VAL A 299 -16.05 -7.45 31.29
C VAL A 299 -15.67 -6.64 32.52
N ASP A 300 -16.53 -5.74 32.94
CA ASP A 300 -16.29 -4.95 34.14
C ASP A 300 -16.72 -5.66 35.43
N ALA A 301 -16.57 -4.97 36.56
CA ALA A 301 -16.92 -5.52 37.87
C ALA A 301 -18.41 -5.90 38.01
N ASN A 302 -19.29 -5.34 37.16
CA ASN A 302 -20.71 -5.65 37.10
C ASN A 302 -21.03 -6.64 35.97
N MET A 303 -20.03 -7.33 35.43
CA MET A 303 -20.17 -8.28 34.32
C MET A 303 -20.70 -7.65 33.03
N LYS A 304 -20.57 -6.32 32.85
CA LYS A 304 -20.94 -5.64 31.61
C LYS A 304 -19.79 -5.68 30.59
N PRO A 305 -20.07 -5.86 29.28
CA PRO A 305 -19.05 -5.89 28.24
C PRO A 305 -18.17 -4.62 28.21
N VAL A 306 -16.88 -4.79 27.92
CA VAL A 306 -15.86 -3.75 27.76
C VAL A 306 -15.32 -3.76 26.33
N ALA A 307 -14.25 -4.49 26.00
CA ALA A 307 -13.86 -4.74 24.61
C ALA A 307 -14.68 -5.89 24.00
N ASP A 308 -14.79 -5.94 22.67
CA ASP A 308 -15.55 -6.98 21.97
C ASP A 308 -14.81 -8.33 21.95
N SER A 309 -13.48 -8.28 21.95
CA SER A 309 -12.62 -9.45 21.84
C SER A 309 -11.22 -9.22 22.39
N MET A 310 -10.49 -10.33 22.60
CA MET A 310 -9.11 -10.32 23.09
C MET A 310 -8.23 -11.21 22.23
N PHE A 311 -7.08 -10.67 21.82
CA PHE A 311 -5.99 -11.44 21.22
C PHE A 311 -5.07 -11.94 22.32
N LEU A 312 -5.01 -13.26 22.52
CA LEU A 312 -4.21 -13.91 23.54
C LEU A 312 -2.76 -14.05 23.09
N ASN A 313 -1.81 -13.83 24.00
CA ASN A 313 -0.38 -13.94 23.69
C ASN A 313 0.05 -15.37 23.30
N PHE A 314 1.19 -15.50 22.61
CA PHE A 314 1.59 -16.69 21.84
C PHE A 314 2.01 -17.92 22.66
N TRP A 315 2.37 -17.78 23.95
CA TRP A 315 3.12 -18.83 24.65
C TRP A 315 2.29 -20.04 25.10
N TRP A 316 0.98 -20.06 24.85
CA TRP A 316 0.15 -21.26 25.06
C TRP A 316 0.64 -22.47 24.25
N THR A 317 1.42 -22.23 23.19
CA THR A 317 2.08 -23.26 22.36
C THR A 317 3.34 -23.88 23.00
N LYS A 318 3.94 -23.24 24.01
CA LYS A 318 5.25 -23.62 24.54
C LYS A 318 5.16 -24.88 25.42
N LYS A 319 6.16 -25.77 25.29
CA LYS A 319 6.24 -27.03 26.05
C LYS A 319 6.11 -26.82 27.57
N ARG A 320 6.74 -25.76 28.10
CA ARG A 320 6.74 -25.44 29.53
C ARG A 320 5.35 -25.08 30.09
N LEU A 321 4.43 -24.63 29.24
CA LEU A 321 3.06 -24.23 29.63
C LEU A 321 2.01 -25.27 29.21
N ALA A 322 2.39 -26.33 28.50
CA ALA A 322 1.46 -27.30 27.93
C ALA A 322 0.58 -27.99 28.99
N SER A 323 1.13 -28.32 30.16
CA SER A 323 0.39 -28.94 31.28
C SER A 323 -0.68 -28.03 31.88
N GLN A 324 -0.65 -26.74 31.58
CA GLN A 324 -1.60 -25.78 32.13
C GLN A 324 -2.91 -25.72 31.34
N GLU A 325 -2.99 -26.31 30.14
CA GLU A 325 -4.18 -26.33 29.26
C GLU A 325 -4.85 -24.94 29.11
N LEU A 326 -4.02 -23.92 28.83
CA LEU A 326 -4.42 -22.50 28.91
C LEU A 326 -5.67 -22.13 28.10
N LEU A 327 -5.81 -22.64 26.87
CA LEU A 327 -6.96 -22.31 26.02
C LEU A 327 -8.27 -22.97 26.50
N LYS A 328 -8.19 -24.19 27.02
CA LYS A 328 -9.33 -24.85 27.66
C LYS A 328 -9.78 -24.11 28.92
N LYS A 329 -8.84 -23.68 29.77
CA LYS A 329 -9.17 -22.84 30.94
C LYS A 329 -9.74 -21.47 30.54
N SER A 330 -9.25 -20.90 29.44
CA SER A 330 -9.78 -19.65 28.88
C SER A 330 -11.23 -19.82 28.41
N HIS A 331 -11.53 -20.95 27.76
CA HIS A 331 -12.89 -21.32 27.37
C HIS A 331 -13.82 -21.41 28.58
N GLU A 332 -13.49 -22.23 29.58
CA GLU A 332 -14.28 -22.39 30.80
C GLU A 332 -14.47 -21.05 31.55
N ARG A 333 -13.45 -20.18 31.53
CA ARG A 333 -13.53 -18.85 32.14
C ARG A 333 -14.44 -17.92 31.36
N ALA A 334 -14.36 -17.90 30.03
CA ALA A 334 -15.23 -17.10 29.19
C ALA A 334 -16.71 -17.46 29.42
N GLU A 335 -17.02 -18.76 29.46
CA GLU A 335 -18.38 -19.24 29.78
C GLU A 335 -18.86 -18.75 31.15
N LYS A 336 -18.02 -18.84 32.19
CA LYS A 336 -18.33 -18.31 33.53
C LYS A 336 -18.55 -16.80 33.55
N LEU A 337 -17.93 -16.06 32.63
CA LEU A 337 -18.07 -14.61 32.52
C LEU A 337 -19.24 -14.20 31.60
N GLY A 338 -19.97 -15.15 31.00
CA GLY A 338 -21.03 -14.85 30.05
C GLY A 338 -20.53 -14.33 28.70
N ILE A 339 -19.27 -14.62 28.35
CA ILE A 339 -18.63 -14.21 27.11
C ILE A 339 -18.49 -15.43 26.21
N SER A 340 -18.69 -15.28 24.90
CA SER A 340 -18.37 -16.36 23.95
C SER A 340 -16.86 -16.67 24.00
N PRO A 341 -16.45 -17.94 24.23
CA PRO A 341 -15.05 -18.36 24.12
C PRO A 341 -14.40 -18.02 22.76
N TYR A 342 -15.23 -17.90 21.71
CA TYR A 342 -14.81 -17.56 20.36
C TYR A 342 -14.61 -16.05 20.12
N ASN A 343 -14.76 -15.22 21.16
CA ASN A 343 -14.24 -13.84 21.17
C ASN A 343 -12.81 -13.75 21.72
N LEU A 344 -12.21 -14.90 22.08
CA LEU A 344 -10.78 -15.01 22.39
C LEU A 344 -10.05 -15.57 21.18
N PHE A 345 -9.00 -14.88 20.73
CA PHE A 345 -8.19 -15.30 19.60
C PHE A 345 -6.84 -15.80 20.10
N ALA A 346 -6.62 -17.12 20.04
CA ALA A 346 -5.36 -17.74 20.43
C ALA A 346 -4.25 -17.33 19.44
N GLY A 347 -3.33 -16.47 19.88
CA GLY A 347 -2.29 -15.93 19.02
C GLY A 347 -1.25 -16.96 18.61
N ILE A 348 -0.87 -16.93 17.33
CA ILE A 348 0.29 -17.63 16.77
C ILE A 348 1.14 -16.61 16.03
N ASP A 349 2.41 -16.52 16.40
CA ASP A 349 3.40 -15.70 15.69
C ASP A 349 3.96 -16.49 14.51
N VAL A 350 3.57 -16.10 13.30
CA VAL A 350 4.04 -16.70 12.04
C VAL A 350 5.04 -15.80 11.31
N GLN A 351 5.49 -14.70 11.92
CA GLN A 351 6.27 -13.67 11.25
C GLN A 351 7.59 -14.20 10.68
N ALA A 352 8.32 -15.00 11.47
CA ALA A 352 9.64 -15.50 11.10
C ALA A 352 9.57 -16.80 10.29
N ASP A 353 8.81 -17.78 10.81
CA ASP A 353 8.88 -19.16 10.32
C ASP A 353 7.64 -19.60 9.52
N GLY A 354 6.60 -18.78 9.43
CA GLY A 354 5.40 -19.10 8.67
C GLY A 354 4.76 -20.43 9.07
N THR A 355 4.57 -21.30 8.08
CA THR A 355 4.05 -22.67 8.29
C THR A 355 5.04 -23.59 9.02
N ALA A 356 6.29 -23.19 9.23
CA ALA A 356 7.25 -23.92 10.04
C ALA A 356 7.20 -23.53 11.53
N THR A 357 6.41 -22.52 11.92
CA THR A 357 6.23 -22.14 13.33
C THR A 357 5.77 -23.34 14.17
N PRO A 358 6.48 -23.70 15.25
CA PRO A 358 6.08 -24.82 16.09
C PRO A 358 4.80 -24.54 16.89
N VAL A 359 3.72 -25.28 16.61
CA VAL A 359 2.41 -25.09 17.25
C VAL A 359 1.85 -26.39 17.80
N ARG A 360 1.48 -26.41 19.07
CA ARG A 360 0.83 -27.56 19.72
C ARG A 360 -0.67 -27.57 19.47
N TRP A 361 -1.08 -27.94 18.25
CA TRP A 361 -2.50 -27.95 17.83
C TRP A 361 -3.41 -28.82 18.71
N ASN A 362 -2.87 -29.83 19.37
CA ASN A 362 -3.59 -30.64 20.37
C ASN A 362 -3.99 -29.87 21.65
N LEU A 363 -3.44 -28.67 21.88
CA LEU A 363 -3.86 -27.76 22.95
C LEU A 363 -4.89 -26.73 22.47
N PHE A 364 -5.02 -26.56 21.15
CA PHE A 364 -5.96 -25.63 20.53
C PHE A 364 -7.37 -26.23 20.42
N ALA A 365 -7.46 -27.53 20.13
CA ALA A 365 -8.72 -28.26 19.97
C ALA A 365 -8.84 -29.45 20.92
N ASN A 366 -10.08 -29.85 21.21
CA ASN A 366 -10.37 -31.02 22.03
C ASN A 366 -10.14 -32.34 21.28
N LYS A 367 -10.44 -33.49 21.92
CA LYS A 367 -10.26 -34.83 21.31
C LYS A 367 -11.13 -35.07 20.08
N GLN A 368 -12.21 -34.30 19.90
CA GLN A 368 -13.08 -34.30 18.73
C GLN A 368 -12.64 -33.26 17.69
N HIS A 369 -11.46 -32.67 17.86
CA HIS A 369 -10.89 -31.62 17.01
C HIS A 369 -11.72 -30.33 16.95
N VAL A 370 -12.55 -30.08 17.96
CA VAL A 370 -13.29 -28.82 18.11
C VAL A 370 -12.41 -27.80 18.86
N PRO A 371 -12.13 -26.63 18.27
CA PRO A 371 -11.35 -25.56 18.90
C PRO A 371 -11.96 -25.05 20.20
N TYR A 372 -11.14 -24.80 21.22
CA TYR A 372 -11.57 -24.19 22.49
C TYR A 372 -11.85 -22.68 22.34
N THR A 373 -11.12 -22.00 21.47
CA THR A 373 -11.23 -20.56 21.21
C THR A 373 -11.13 -20.29 19.71
N SER A 374 -11.18 -19.02 19.31
CA SER A 374 -10.85 -18.59 17.94
C SER A 374 -9.34 -18.55 17.72
N LEU A 375 -8.91 -18.40 16.47
CA LEU A 375 -7.49 -18.36 16.06
C LEU A 375 -7.04 -16.93 15.72
N GLY A 376 -5.91 -16.50 16.28
CA GLY A 376 -5.26 -15.25 15.92
C GLY A 376 -3.93 -15.51 15.21
N LEU A 377 -3.76 -15.02 14.00
CA LEU A 377 -2.49 -15.08 13.28
C LEU A 377 -1.81 -13.71 13.33
N TYR A 378 -0.60 -13.66 13.90
CA TYR A 378 0.25 -12.47 13.90
C TYR A 378 1.26 -12.55 12.76
N ALA A 379 1.26 -11.50 11.93
CA ALA A 379 2.04 -11.33 10.71
C ALA A 379 1.92 -12.47 9.66
N PRO A 380 0.69 -12.88 9.28
CA PRO A 380 0.52 -13.87 8.21
C PRO A 380 0.94 -13.34 6.83
N ASP A 381 1.20 -12.04 6.68
CA ASP A 381 1.89 -11.45 5.52
C ASP A 381 3.31 -11.99 5.31
N TRP A 382 3.85 -12.82 6.22
CA TRP A 382 5.00 -13.69 5.94
C TRP A 382 4.91 -14.34 4.55
N THR A 383 3.72 -14.73 4.10
CA THR A 383 3.51 -15.30 2.77
C THR A 383 4.03 -14.37 1.66
N HIS A 384 3.79 -13.07 1.78
CA HIS A 384 4.27 -12.03 0.86
C HIS A 384 5.71 -11.60 1.20
N ALA A 385 5.96 -11.21 2.45
CA ALA A 385 7.22 -10.62 2.89
C ALA A 385 8.44 -11.54 2.76
N SER A 386 8.23 -12.87 2.73
CA SER A 386 9.30 -13.86 2.56
C SER A 386 9.43 -14.42 1.15
N SER A 387 8.66 -13.92 0.17
CA SER A 387 8.61 -14.48 -1.19
C SER A 387 9.28 -13.55 -2.20
N ASP A 388 10.09 -14.14 -3.08
CA ASP A 388 10.77 -13.41 -4.16
C ASP A 388 9.94 -13.40 -5.45
N THR A 389 9.02 -14.36 -5.59
CA THR A 389 8.18 -14.52 -6.78
C THR A 389 6.69 -14.66 -6.44
N VAL A 390 5.84 -14.40 -7.43
CA VAL A 390 4.38 -14.59 -7.32
C VAL A 390 4.02 -16.05 -7.04
N ASP A 391 4.72 -17.00 -7.67
CA ASP A 391 4.44 -18.43 -7.50
C ASP A 391 4.77 -18.89 -6.08
N GLU A 392 5.87 -18.41 -5.50
CA GLU A 392 6.22 -18.65 -4.10
C GLU A 392 5.18 -18.04 -3.15
N PHE A 393 4.78 -16.79 -3.40
CA PHE A 393 3.75 -16.12 -2.61
C PHE A 393 2.42 -16.91 -2.64
N GLN A 394 1.96 -17.33 -3.82
CA GLN A 394 0.72 -18.11 -3.95
C GLN A 394 0.85 -19.51 -3.33
N ALA A 395 2.01 -20.16 -3.42
CA ALA A 395 2.25 -21.44 -2.78
C ALA A 395 2.20 -21.33 -1.24
N LYS A 396 2.80 -20.28 -0.67
CA LYS A 396 2.75 -20.01 0.78
C LYS A 396 1.36 -19.61 1.26
N GLU A 397 0.63 -18.80 0.49
CA GLU A 397 -0.79 -18.51 0.74
C GLU A 397 -1.61 -19.80 0.77
N GLY A 398 -1.40 -20.69 -0.19
CA GLY A 398 -2.04 -22.00 -0.23
C GLY A 398 -1.72 -22.87 0.99
N ALA A 399 -0.45 -22.99 1.35
CA ALA A 399 -0.01 -23.79 2.49
C ALA A 399 -0.51 -23.24 3.84
N LEU A 400 -0.46 -21.91 4.04
CA LEU A 400 -0.86 -21.28 5.29
C LEU A 400 -2.38 -21.36 5.48
N TRP A 401 -3.15 -20.96 4.47
CA TRP A 401 -4.60 -20.77 4.59
C TRP A 401 -5.40 -22.02 4.24
N VAL A 402 -4.97 -22.80 3.27
CA VAL A 402 -5.65 -24.03 2.86
C VAL A 402 -5.04 -25.20 3.62
N ASN A 403 -3.96 -25.77 3.09
CA ASN A 403 -3.11 -26.81 3.66
C ASN A 403 -2.00 -27.16 2.65
N ASP A 404 -1.08 -28.03 3.03
CA ASP A 404 0.02 -28.50 2.19
C ASP A 404 -0.41 -29.23 0.90
N GLN A 405 -1.67 -29.66 0.80
CA GLN A 405 -2.27 -30.29 -0.38
C GLN A 405 -3.04 -29.31 -1.28
N ASN A 406 -3.22 -28.05 -0.85
CA ASN A 406 -4.07 -27.06 -1.52
C ASN A 406 -5.50 -27.58 -1.79
N ASP A 407 -6.06 -28.38 -0.86
CA ASP A 407 -7.40 -28.97 -0.96
C ASP A 407 -8.13 -28.85 0.39
N PRO A 408 -9.08 -27.92 0.54
CA PRO A 408 -9.74 -27.67 1.82
C PRO A 408 -10.66 -28.82 2.26
N SER A 409 -10.99 -29.77 1.39
CA SER A 409 -11.78 -30.95 1.77
C SER A 409 -10.97 -31.97 2.59
N ARG A 410 -9.64 -31.81 2.62
CA ARG A 410 -8.74 -32.66 3.40
C ARG A 410 -8.72 -32.17 4.84
N SER A 411 -9.23 -33.01 5.76
CA SER A 411 -9.07 -32.81 7.20
C SER A 411 -7.67 -33.27 7.61
N ILE A 412 -6.80 -32.32 8.01
CA ILE A 412 -5.40 -32.58 8.35
C ILE A 412 -5.11 -32.09 9.79
N PRO A 413 -5.84 -32.54 10.83
CA PRO A 413 -5.53 -32.14 12.19
C PRO A 413 -4.13 -32.62 12.58
N SER A 414 -3.32 -31.71 13.12
CA SER A 414 -1.94 -32.00 13.50
C SER A 414 -1.85 -32.49 14.94
N THR A 415 -1.16 -33.61 15.16
CA THR A 415 -0.84 -34.15 16.49
C THR A 415 0.61 -33.84 16.92
N THR A 416 1.43 -33.32 16.00
CA THR A 416 2.81 -32.93 16.26
C THR A 416 2.94 -31.42 16.30
N SER A 417 4.02 -30.91 16.91
CA SER A 417 4.26 -29.48 16.93
C SER A 417 4.87 -28.93 15.64
N THR A 418 5.24 -29.77 14.67
CA THR A 418 6.05 -29.39 13.51
C THR A 418 5.27 -29.39 12.20
N HIS A 419 4.02 -29.83 12.22
CA HIS A 419 3.17 -29.88 11.03
C HIS A 419 2.05 -28.85 11.11
N TRP A 420 1.99 -27.98 10.09
CA TRP A 420 0.94 -26.96 9.94
C TRP A 420 -0.28 -27.54 9.23
N PRO A 421 -1.46 -27.57 9.88
CA PRO A 421 -2.66 -28.19 9.33
C PRO A 421 -3.35 -27.35 8.26
N GLY A 422 -2.95 -26.08 8.10
CA GLY A 422 -3.68 -25.10 7.30
C GLY A 422 -4.95 -24.58 7.99
N VAL A 423 -5.30 -23.32 7.77
CA VAL A 423 -6.47 -22.69 8.41
C VAL A 423 -7.78 -23.38 8.01
N SER A 424 -7.89 -23.86 6.76
CA SER A 424 -9.08 -24.57 6.25
C SER A 424 -9.43 -25.85 7.01
N THR A 425 -8.47 -26.44 7.73
CA THR A 425 -8.74 -27.61 8.59
C THR A 425 -9.80 -27.30 9.65
N TYR A 426 -9.84 -26.09 10.19
CA TYR A 426 -10.78 -25.71 11.26
C TYR A 426 -11.76 -24.59 10.87
N ALA A 427 -11.38 -23.69 9.96
CA ALA A 427 -12.21 -22.55 9.57
C ALA A 427 -13.14 -22.92 8.41
N VAL A 428 -14.44 -22.61 8.57
CA VAL A 428 -15.44 -22.67 7.49
C VAL A 428 -15.20 -21.54 6.47
N GLU A 429 -15.20 -21.87 5.18
CA GLU A 429 -15.07 -20.89 4.10
C GLU A 429 -16.31 -20.01 4.00
N GLN A 430 -16.13 -18.70 4.18
CA GLN A 430 -17.21 -17.70 4.15
C GLN A 430 -17.42 -17.10 2.75
N SER A 431 -18.60 -16.51 2.53
CA SER A 431 -18.92 -15.85 1.26
C SER A 431 -19.77 -14.61 1.46
N ALA A 432 -19.40 -13.54 0.77
CA ALA A 432 -20.16 -12.29 0.67
C ALA A 432 -21.16 -12.28 -0.50
N ILE A 433 -21.31 -13.38 -1.22
CA ILE A 433 -22.15 -13.48 -2.42
C ILE A 433 -23.60 -13.77 -2.00
N THR A 434 -24.28 -12.73 -1.50
CA THR A 434 -25.63 -12.82 -0.89
C THR A 434 -26.75 -12.22 -1.74
N LYS A 435 -26.41 -11.54 -2.84
CA LYS A 435 -27.39 -10.90 -3.74
C LYS A 435 -26.78 -10.62 -5.11
N GLN A 436 -27.66 -10.43 -6.10
CA GLN A 436 -27.26 -9.95 -7.42
C GLN A 436 -27.06 -8.41 -7.41
N PRO A 437 -26.20 -7.87 -8.28
CA PRO A 437 -25.30 -8.59 -9.18
C PRO A 437 -24.09 -9.19 -8.45
N PHE A 438 -23.57 -10.30 -8.96
CA PHE A 438 -22.27 -10.86 -8.61
C PHE A 438 -21.39 -10.93 -9.86
N VAL A 439 -20.27 -10.21 -9.87
CA VAL A 439 -19.32 -10.17 -10.99
C VAL A 439 -17.92 -10.32 -10.43
N THR A 440 -17.11 -11.15 -11.09
CA THR A 440 -15.69 -11.32 -10.77
C THR A 440 -14.90 -11.52 -12.06
N ASN A 441 -13.76 -10.85 -12.16
CA ASN A 441 -12.71 -11.10 -13.16
C ASN A 441 -11.49 -11.80 -12.54
N PHE A 442 -11.62 -12.26 -11.29
CA PHE A 442 -10.57 -12.97 -10.54
C PHE A 442 -9.28 -12.17 -10.32
N SER A 443 -9.31 -10.86 -10.53
CA SER A 443 -8.13 -10.02 -10.32
C SER A 443 -7.71 -10.03 -8.85
N LEU A 444 -6.39 -10.10 -8.62
CA LEU A 444 -5.78 -9.98 -7.30
C LEU A 444 -5.54 -8.51 -6.91
N GLY A 445 -5.73 -7.57 -7.84
CA GLY A 445 -5.56 -6.13 -7.59
C GLY A 445 -4.16 -5.61 -7.91
N ASN A 446 -3.35 -6.36 -8.66
CA ASN A 446 -2.08 -5.92 -9.23
C ASN A 446 -1.81 -6.61 -10.58
N GLY A 447 -0.71 -6.26 -11.24
CA GLY A 447 -0.21 -6.95 -12.42
C GLY A 447 1.00 -6.28 -13.05
N TYR A 448 1.79 -7.05 -13.81
CA TYR A 448 2.87 -6.53 -14.67
C TYR A 448 2.32 -5.84 -15.94
N ASN A 449 1.07 -6.16 -16.26
CA ASN A 449 0.36 -5.66 -17.43
C ASN A 449 -1.07 -5.29 -17.05
N TYR A 450 -1.75 -4.59 -17.95
CA TYR A 450 -3.19 -4.39 -17.87
C TYR A 450 -3.85 -4.83 -19.18
N PHE A 451 -4.89 -5.66 -19.06
CA PHE A 451 -5.67 -6.20 -20.15
C PHE A 451 -7.08 -5.60 -20.15
N ILE A 452 -7.59 -5.33 -21.35
CA ILE A 452 -8.96 -4.89 -21.61
C ILE A 452 -9.53 -5.81 -22.68
N LYS A 453 -10.61 -6.53 -22.36
CA LYS A 453 -11.24 -7.54 -23.22
C LYS A 453 -10.24 -8.52 -23.85
N GLY A 454 -9.24 -8.94 -23.09
CA GLY A 454 -8.19 -9.87 -23.54
C GLY A 454 -7.06 -9.25 -24.35
N LYS A 455 -7.06 -7.92 -24.56
CA LYS A 455 -5.98 -7.19 -25.22
C LYS A 455 -5.08 -6.54 -24.17
N ASN A 456 -3.77 -6.81 -24.23
CA ASN A 456 -2.79 -6.09 -23.42
C ASN A 456 -2.73 -4.61 -23.88
N VAL A 457 -3.15 -3.69 -23.01
CA VAL A 457 -3.19 -2.24 -23.28
C VAL A 457 -2.08 -1.48 -22.55
N SER A 458 -1.38 -2.11 -21.62
CA SER A 458 -0.32 -1.50 -20.82
C SER A 458 0.68 -2.55 -20.37
N LEU A 459 1.96 -2.27 -20.59
CA LEU A 459 3.10 -3.01 -20.05
C LEU A 459 3.59 -2.42 -18.71
N ARG A 460 2.86 -1.48 -18.13
CA ARG A 460 3.21 -0.91 -16.82
C ARG A 460 2.73 -1.82 -15.70
N ASP A 461 3.63 -2.09 -14.78
CA ASP A 461 3.31 -2.55 -13.45
C ASP A 461 2.29 -1.65 -12.76
N TRP A 462 1.42 -2.26 -11.97
CA TRP A 462 0.43 -1.56 -11.16
C TRP A 462 -0.04 -2.40 -9.98
N ASN A 463 -0.44 -1.71 -8.92
CA ASN A 463 -1.25 -2.27 -7.84
C ASN A 463 -2.34 -1.25 -7.45
N ASN A 464 -3.53 -1.76 -7.18
CA ASN A 464 -4.65 -1.06 -6.57
C ASN A 464 -5.63 -2.12 -6.04
N ARG A 465 -5.50 -2.49 -4.77
CA ARG A 465 -6.31 -3.55 -4.14
C ARG A 465 -7.80 -3.21 -4.06
N SER A 466 -8.19 -1.95 -4.21
CA SER A 466 -9.59 -1.56 -4.37
C SER A 466 -10.26 -2.22 -5.59
N LEU A 467 -9.46 -2.56 -6.61
CA LEU A 467 -9.90 -3.28 -7.82
C LEU A 467 -9.85 -4.80 -7.68
N GLN A 468 -9.35 -5.34 -6.56
CA GLN A 468 -9.33 -6.79 -6.33
C GLN A 468 -10.75 -7.35 -6.40
N ALA A 469 -10.93 -8.47 -7.10
CA ALA A 469 -12.21 -9.14 -7.23
C ALA A 469 -12.51 -10.03 -6.02
N VAL A 470 -13.78 -10.43 -5.88
CA VAL A 470 -14.13 -11.56 -5.02
C VAL A 470 -13.58 -12.82 -5.68
N ASN A 471 -12.60 -13.45 -5.03
CA ASN A 471 -11.92 -14.64 -5.51
C ASN A 471 -12.64 -15.93 -5.04
N PRO A 472 -12.37 -17.10 -5.65
CA PRO A 472 -13.07 -18.34 -5.32
C PRO A 472 -13.08 -18.67 -3.83
N THR A 473 -14.26 -19.02 -3.32
CA THR A 473 -14.44 -19.53 -1.95
C THR A 473 -13.55 -20.75 -1.70
N TYR A 474 -13.45 -21.66 -2.68
CA TYR A 474 -12.71 -22.91 -2.53
C TYR A 474 -11.46 -22.93 -3.39
N ARG A 475 -10.30 -23.14 -2.76
CA ARG A 475 -8.97 -23.19 -3.42
C ARG A 475 -8.18 -24.42 -2.96
N TRP A 476 -8.06 -25.48 -3.75
CA TRP A 476 -8.84 -25.76 -4.96
C TRP A 476 -9.56 -27.09 -4.82
N LEU A 477 -10.89 -27.04 -4.94
CA LEU A 477 -11.74 -28.23 -4.97
C LEU A 477 -11.97 -28.65 -6.43
N ILE A 478 -11.09 -29.53 -6.92
CA ILE A 478 -11.15 -30.07 -8.28
C ILE A 478 -11.41 -31.58 -8.22
N ASN A 479 -12.53 -32.00 -8.79
CA ASN A 479 -12.79 -33.41 -9.07
C ASN A 479 -12.38 -33.71 -10.52
N ASN A 480 -11.22 -34.32 -10.69
CA ASN A 480 -10.73 -34.73 -11.99
C ASN A 480 -11.39 -36.05 -12.43
N GLY A 481 -11.99 -36.06 -13.61
CA GLY A 481 -12.47 -37.29 -14.22
C GLY A 481 -11.32 -38.25 -14.51
N ASN A 482 -11.65 -39.53 -14.73
CA ASN A 482 -10.64 -40.58 -14.85
C ASN A 482 -9.58 -40.25 -15.93
N GLY A 483 -8.32 -40.15 -15.51
CA GLY A 483 -7.18 -39.85 -16.36
C GLY A 483 -6.96 -38.36 -16.68
N ASN A 484 -7.78 -37.46 -16.14
CA ASN A 484 -7.53 -36.01 -16.11
C ASN A 484 -6.67 -35.65 -14.90
N ALA A 485 -5.95 -34.54 -14.97
CA ALA A 485 -5.09 -34.03 -13.89
C ALA A 485 -4.95 -32.51 -13.94
N LEU A 486 -6.07 -31.78 -13.94
CA LEU A 486 -6.06 -30.32 -13.90
C LEU A 486 -5.66 -29.81 -12.51
N LYS A 487 -4.85 -28.75 -12.51
CA LYS A 487 -4.50 -27.92 -11.36
C LYS A 487 -4.87 -26.47 -11.66
N ALA A 488 -5.30 -25.73 -10.64
CA ALA A 488 -5.64 -24.31 -10.78
C ALA A 488 -4.51 -23.43 -10.20
N SER A 489 -4.28 -22.29 -10.84
CA SER A 489 -3.36 -21.25 -10.41
C SER A 489 -3.87 -19.88 -10.89
N PHE A 490 -3.35 -18.80 -10.30
CA PHE A 490 -3.48 -17.48 -10.91
C PHE A 490 -2.51 -17.37 -12.10
N ASP A 491 -2.88 -16.61 -13.13
CA ASP A 491 -2.06 -16.36 -14.32
C ASP A 491 -1.87 -14.85 -14.51
N TYR A 492 -0.62 -14.39 -14.58
CA TYR A 492 -0.24 -12.99 -14.80
C TYR A 492 0.26 -12.74 -16.23
N THR A 493 0.35 -13.78 -17.05
CA THR A 493 0.87 -13.70 -18.43
C THR A 493 -0.21 -13.28 -19.43
N ASP A 494 -1.48 -13.50 -19.08
CA ASP A 494 -2.66 -13.18 -19.88
C ASP A 494 -3.85 -12.95 -18.95
N ALA A 495 -4.78 -12.09 -19.34
CA ALA A 495 -6.02 -11.86 -18.59
C ALA A 495 -7.11 -11.31 -19.51
N TYR A 496 -8.39 -11.51 -19.15
CA TYR A 496 -9.49 -10.87 -19.85
C TYR A 496 -9.65 -9.38 -19.47
N GLU A 497 -9.62 -9.07 -18.17
CA GLU A 497 -9.68 -7.69 -17.63
C GLU A 497 -8.75 -7.58 -16.43
N GLY A 498 -7.99 -6.49 -16.33
CA GLY A 498 -7.04 -6.27 -15.22
C GLY A 498 -5.68 -6.90 -15.49
N GLY A 499 -5.03 -7.44 -14.46
CA GLY A 499 -3.61 -7.84 -14.52
C GLY A 499 -3.36 -9.34 -14.43
N ASN A 500 -4.37 -10.09 -14.02
CA ASN A 500 -4.27 -11.52 -13.79
C ASN A 500 -5.68 -12.15 -13.75
N ASP A 501 -5.76 -13.45 -14.02
CA ASP A 501 -6.97 -14.25 -13.89
C ASP A 501 -6.68 -15.67 -13.34
N ILE A 502 -7.59 -16.64 -13.53
CA ILE A 502 -7.39 -18.03 -13.12
C ILE A 502 -7.15 -18.93 -14.33
N LYS A 503 -6.12 -19.76 -14.25
CA LYS A 503 -5.83 -20.83 -15.21
C LYS A 503 -6.00 -22.19 -14.57
N LEU A 504 -6.65 -23.10 -15.28
CA LEU A 504 -6.58 -24.53 -15.03
C LEU A 504 -5.68 -25.15 -16.09
N ALA A 505 -4.66 -25.90 -15.68
CA ALA A 505 -3.71 -26.55 -16.58
C ALA A 505 -3.40 -27.98 -16.15
N GLY A 506 -3.14 -28.86 -17.13
CA GLY A 506 -2.76 -30.25 -16.90
C GLY A 506 -3.28 -31.18 -17.99
N LYS A 507 -3.36 -32.47 -17.68
CA LYS A 507 -3.84 -33.48 -18.63
C LYS A 507 -5.37 -33.50 -18.69
N MET A 508 -5.92 -33.56 -19.90
CA MET A 508 -7.34 -33.85 -20.17
C MET A 508 -7.48 -34.98 -21.20
N ARG A 509 -8.37 -35.93 -20.93
CA ARG A 509 -8.81 -36.93 -21.92
C ARG A 509 -10.01 -36.39 -22.69
N LYS A 510 -10.09 -36.79 -23.96
CA LYS A 510 -11.26 -36.56 -24.82
C LYS A 510 -12.55 -36.96 -24.11
N ASP A 511 -13.51 -36.04 -24.09
CA ASP A 511 -14.86 -36.20 -23.56
C ASP A 511 -14.98 -36.57 -22.06
N THR A 512 -13.86 -36.69 -21.34
CA THR A 512 -13.83 -36.86 -19.88
C THR A 512 -13.84 -35.50 -19.20
N ALA A 513 -14.86 -35.26 -18.37
CA ALA A 513 -15.02 -33.98 -17.68
C ALA A 513 -14.20 -33.90 -16.38
N SER A 514 -13.66 -32.72 -16.08
CA SER A 514 -13.23 -32.32 -14.73
C SER A 514 -14.15 -31.23 -14.20
N THR A 515 -14.42 -31.23 -12.90
CA THR A 515 -15.29 -30.23 -12.25
C THR A 515 -14.53 -29.46 -11.18
N ILE A 516 -14.57 -28.13 -11.23
CA ILE A 516 -14.04 -27.25 -10.20
C ILE A 516 -15.19 -26.58 -9.45
N LYS A 517 -15.20 -26.69 -8.11
CA LYS A 517 -16.13 -25.96 -7.24
C LYS A 517 -15.51 -24.61 -6.90
N LEU A 518 -16.16 -23.51 -7.28
CA LEU A 518 -15.60 -22.16 -7.16
C LEU A 518 -16.18 -21.41 -5.97
N TYR A 519 -17.51 -21.31 -5.88
CA TYR A 519 -18.17 -20.42 -4.94
C TYR A 519 -19.27 -21.12 -4.15
N THR A 520 -19.44 -20.71 -2.89
CA THR A 520 -20.72 -20.81 -2.18
C THR A 520 -21.43 -19.45 -2.23
N THR A 521 -22.75 -19.46 -2.34
CA THR A 521 -23.56 -18.28 -2.62
C THR A 521 -24.89 -18.32 -1.88
N ASP A 522 -25.63 -17.22 -1.92
CA ASP A 522 -27.03 -17.16 -1.54
C ASP A 522 -27.79 -16.26 -2.52
N LEU A 523 -27.90 -16.72 -3.78
CA LEU A 523 -28.39 -15.92 -4.89
C LEU A 523 -29.77 -16.40 -5.35
N ASP A 524 -30.79 -15.59 -5.11
CA ASP A 524 -32.11 -15.80 -5.68
C ASP A 524 -32.11 -15.54 -7.18
N VAL A 525 -32.67 -16.46 -7.96
CA VAL A 525 -32.81 -16.36 -9.40
C VAL A 525 -34.15 -15.71 -9.74
N THR A 526 -34.10 -14.65 -10.54
CA THR A 526 -35.28 -13.93 -11.04
C THR A 526 -35.45 -14.19 -12.55
N ALA A 527 -36.58 -13.77 -13.11
CA ALA A 527 -36.81 -13.88 -14.56
C ALA A 527 -35.81 -13.05 -15.40
N ASP A 528 -35.19 -12.04 -14.80
CA ASP A 528 -34.20 -11.17 -15.46
C ASP A 528 -32.76 -11.63 -15.23
N THR A 529 -32.55 -12.71 -14.47
CA THR A 529 -31.20 -13.18 -14.13
C THR A 529 -30.48 -13.74 -15.34
N GLN A 530 -29.29 -13.22 -15.60
CA GLN A 530 -28.39 -13.61 -16.67
C GLN A 530 -27.08 -14.12 -16.07
N VAL A 531 -26.63 -15.30 -16.53
CA VAL A 531 -25.37 -15.90 -16.10
C VAL A 531 -24.45 -16.11 -17.28
N SER A 532 -23.20 -15.66 -17.17
CA SER A 532 -22.20 -15.78 -18.23
C SER A 532 -20.79 -16.05 -17.70
N LEU A 533 -20.02 -16.81 -18.45
CA LEU A 533 -18.58 -17.03 -18.25
C LEU A 533 -17.82 -16.57 -19.49
N THR A 534 -16.84 -15.69 -19.33
CA THR A 534 -15.84 -15.39 -20.36
C THR A 534 -14.58 -16.19 -20.09
N ALA A 535 -14.22 -17.07 -21.02
CA ALA A 535 -13.09 -17.99 -20.90
C ALA A 535 -12.44 -18.27 -22.25
N LYS A 536 -11.24 -18.86 -22.23
CA LYS A 536 -10.58 -19.44 -23.41
C LYS A 536 -9.85 -20.72 -23.04
N ALA A 537 -9.61 -21.60 -24.00
CA ALA A 537 -8.99 -22.90 -23.80
C ALA A 537 -7.96 -23.22 -24.90
N SER A 538 -6.97 -24.07 -24.61
CA SER A 538 -5.93 -24.50 -25.55
C SER A 538 -6.51 -25.21 -26.78
N GLY A 539 -7.67 -25.88 -26.62
CA GLY A 539 -8.43 -26.55 -27.66
C GLY A 539 -9.94 -26.40 -27.49
N LYS A 540 -10.70 -26.93 -28.46
CA LYS A 540 -12.18 -26.93 -28.42
C LYS A 540 -12.66 -27.59 -27.14
N SER A 541 -13.44 -26.88 -26.33
CA SER A 541 -13.90 -27.36 -25.04
C SER A 541 -15.33 -26.94 -24.74
N THR A 542 -16.01 -27.68 -23.89
CA THR A 542 -17.29 -27.26 -23.30
C THR A 542 -17.07 -26.83 -21.86
N ALA A 543 -17.77 -25.79 -21.42
CA ALA A 543 -17.81 -25.35 -20.03
C ALA A 543 -19.27 -25.27 -19.59
N LYS A 544 -19.73 -26.26 -18.83
CA LYS A 544 -21.09 -26.32 -18.29
C LYS A 544 -21.11 -25.72 -16.89
N LEU A 545 -22.15 -24.93 -16.60
CA LEU A 545 -22.39 -24.40 -15.27
C LEU A 545 -23.07 -25.48 -14.42
N VAL A 546 -22.53 -25.77 -13.25
CA VAL A 546 -23.17 -26.66 -12.28
C VAL A 546 -23.56 -25.83 -11.07
N VAL A 547 -24.86 -25.78 -10.79
CA VAL A 547 -25.41 -25.05 -9.64
C VAL A 547 -25.89 -26.03 -8.58
N THR A 548 -25.68 -25.68 -7.31
CA THR A 548 -26.32 -26.35 -6.16
C THR A 548 -27.45 -25.46 -5.66
N LEU A 549 -28.65 -25.99 -5.50
CA LEU A 549 -29.83 -25.25 -5.04
C LEU A 549 -29.97 -25.33 -3.52
N LYS A 550 -30.79 -24.46 -2.94
CA LYS A 550 -31.10 -24.43 -1.49
C LYS A 550 -31.64 -25.76 -0.93
N ASP A 551 -32.28 -26.59 -1.75
CA ASP A 551 -32.76 -27.92 -1.36
C ASP A 551 -31.69 -29.03 -1.49
N GLY A 552 -30.44 -28.66 -1.79
CA GLY A 552 -29.31 -29.58 -1.96
C GLY A 552 -29.20 -30.22 -3.34
N ARG A 553 -30.21 -30.08 -4.21
CA ARG A 553 -30.16 -30.66 -5.56
C ARG A 553 -29.19 -29.88 -6.45
N THR A 554 -28.51 -30.61 -7.33
CA THR A 554 -27.63 -30.01 -8.33
C THR A 554 -28.29 -29.98 -9.71
N LYS A 555 -27.97 -28.95 -10.50
CA LYS A 555 -28.38 -28.84 -11.91
C LYS A 555 -27.17 -28.48 -12.76
N THR A 556 -27.03 -29.15 -13.89
CA THR A 556 -25.99 -28.86 -14.90
C THR A 556 -26.65 -28.17 -16.08
N ILE A 557 -26.12 -27.01 -16.47
CA ILE A 557 -26.64 -26.15 -17.52
C ILE A 557 -25.57 -26.06 -18.61
N ALA A 558 -25.95 -26.41 -19.84
CA ALA A 558 -25.08 -26.27 -20.99
C ALA A 558 -24.84 -24.79 -21.31
N GLY A 559 -23.62 -24.46 -21.72
CA GLY A 559 -23.34 -23.17 -22.32
C GLY A 559 -23.85 -23.10 -23.76
N ASP A 560 -24.21 -21.91 -24.21
CA ASP A 560 -24.63 -21.63 -25.60
C ASP A 560 -23.50 -21.78 -26.64
N ARG A 561 -22.24 -21.80 -26.20
CA ARG A 561 -21.05 -21.77 -27.04
C ARG A 561 -19.94 -22.68 -26.51
N THR A 562 -19.07 -23.12 -27.42
CA THR A 562 -17.85 -23.85 -27.08
C THR A 562 -16.68 -22.88 -26.90
N LEU A 563 -15.75 -23.24 -26.01
CA LEU A 563 -14.50 -22.51 -25.81
C LEU A 563 -13.50 -22.86 -26.90
N SER A 564 -12.61 -21.91 -27.20
CA SER A 564 -11.50 -22.05 -28.14
C SER A 564 -10.29 -21.24 -27.64
N LYS A 565 -9.26 -21.10 -28.47
CA LYS A 565 -8.08 -20.27 -28.17
C LYS A 565 -8.40 -18.78 -28.01
N HIS A 566 -9.58 -18.34 -28.45
CA HIS A 566 -10.04 -16.96 -28.30
C HIS A 566 -10.98 -16.80 -27.11
N TRP A 567 -10.89 -15.63 -26.46
CA TRP A 567 -11.82 -15.22 -25.41
C TRP A 567 -13.26 -15.31 -25.91
N THR A 568 -14.05 -16.16 -25.27
CA THR A 568 -15.43 -16.44 -25.63
C THR A 568 -16.32 -16.24 -24.40
N THR A 569 -17.37 -15.44 -24.54
CA THR A 569 -18.42 -15.34 -23.54
C THR A 569 -19.48 -16.40 -23.82
N VAL A 570 -19.62 -17.33 -22.87
CA VAL A 570 -20.61 -18.40 -22.82
C VAL A 570 -21.75 -17.96 -21.92
N SER A 571 -22.98 -18.04 -22.41
CA SER A 571 -24.20 -17.73 -21.66
C SER A 571 -24.88 -19.01 -21.17
N TYR A 572 -25.52 -18.96 -20.01
CA TYR A 572 -26.25 -20.09 -19.42
C TYR A 572 -27.73 -19.74 -19.22
N ASP A 573 -28.62 -20.55 -19.78
CA ASP A 573 -30.06 -20.41 -19.57
C ASP A 573 -30.48 -20.94 -18.19
N VAL A 574 -30.72 -20.01 -17.27
CA VAL A 574 -31.16 -20.28 -15.90
C VAL A 574 -32.67 -20.06 -15.70
N SER A 575 -33.45 -19.88 -16.76
CA SER A 575 -34.91 -19.62 -16.68
C SER A 575 -35.65 -20.72 -15.90
N GLN A 576 -35.24 -21.97 -16.06
CA GLN A 576 -35.74 -23.14 -15.32
C GLN A 576 -35.51 -23.06 -13.79
N LEU A 577 -34.67 -22.14 -13.33
CA LEU A 577 -34.35 -21.92 -11.91
C LEU A 577 -35.04 -20.68 -11.33
N THR A 578 -35.92 -20.00 -12.06
CA THR A 578 -36.64 -18.82 -11.57
C THR A 578 -37.33 -19.12 -10.22
N LYS A 579 -37.19 -18.20 -9.25
CA LYS A 579 -37.67 -18.33 -7.86
C LYS A 579 -36.95 -19.41 -7.03
N LYS A 580 -35.83 -19.96 -7.52
CA LYS A 580 -34.93 -20.81 -6.74
C LYS A 580 -33.73 -20.00 -6.26
N THR A 581 -33.09 -20.48 -5.21
CA THR A 581 -31.88 -19.88 -4.65
C THR A 581 -30.68 -20.78 -4.95
N ILE A 582 -29.65 -20.21 -5.57
CA ILE A 582 -28.37 -20.88 -5.83
C ILE A 582 -27.48 -20.74 -4.60
N LYS A 583 -27.04 -21.89 -4.07
CA LYS A 583 -26.14 -22.03 -2.91
C LYS A 583 -24.69 -22.38 -3.27
N GLY A 584 -24.44 -22.84 -4.49
CA GLY A 584 -23.10 -23.18 -4.95
C GLY A 584 -22.93 -23.09 -6.46
N LEU A 585 -21.73 -22.72 -6.89
CA LEU A 585 -21.34 -22.57 -8.30
C LEU A 585 -20.08 -23.38 -8.59
N SER A 586 -20.16 -24.24 -9.59
CA SER A 586 -19.07 -25.05 -10.11
C SER A 586 -19.03 -24.98 -11.64
N LEU A 587 -17.87 -25.25 -12.22
CA LEU A 587 -17.69 -25.38 -13.67
C LEU A 587 -17.29 -26.81 -14.01
N LYS A 588 -18.00 -27.43 -14.95
CA LYS A 588 -17.70 -28.75 -15.49
C LYS A 588 -17.14 -28.60 -16.90
N ILE A 589 -15.88 -28.97 -17.08
CA ILE A 589 -15.09 -28.71 -18.29
C ILE A 589 -14.74 -30.03 -18.97
N SER A 590 -15.00 -30.13 -20.27
CA SER A 590 -14.62 -31.26 -21.12
C SER A 590 -13.89 -30.78 -22.36
N ALA A 591 -12.80 -31.46 -22.72
CA ALA A 591 -12.04 -31.21 -23.95
C ALA A 591 -12.53 -32.13 -25.08
N ALA A 592 -12.61 -31.61 -26.31
CA ALA A 592 -13.02 -32.40 -27.47
C ALA A 592 -11.96 -33.41 -27.93
N GLU A 593 -10.71 -33.24 -27.50
CA GLU A 593 -9.58 -34.12 -27.81
C GLU A 593 -8.74 -34.36 -26.56
N THR A 594 -7.95 -35.44 -26.56
CA THR A 594 -6.99 -35.71 -25.50
C THR A 594 -5.80 -34.75 -25.65
N ASP A 595 -5.46 -34.05 -24.58
CA ASP A 595 -4.37 -33.06 -24.54
C ASP A 595 -3.60 -33.22 -23.22
N ALA A 596 -2.31 -33.55 -23.32
CA ALA A 596 -1.43 -33.74 -22.17
C ALA A 596 -1.04 -32.40 -21.49
N SER A 597 -1.20 -31.29 -22.22
CA SER A 597 -0.84 -29.92 -21.84
C SER A 597 -2.05 -28.98 -21.94
N TYR A 598 -3.24 -29.52 -21.66
CA TYR A 598 -4.48 -28.76 -21.74
C TYR A 598 -4.43 -27.55 -20.81
N SER A 599 -4.99 -26.43 -21.26
CA SER A 599 -5.28 -25.30 -20.39
C SER A 599 -6.60 -24.63 -20.71
N VAL A 600 -7.22 -24.07 -19.68
CA VAL A 600 -8.41 -23.21 -19.77
C VAL A 600 -8.25 -22.04 -18.80
N GLN A 601 -8.41 -20.83 -19.29
CA GLN A 601 -8.35 -19.59 -18.51
C GLN A 601 -9.75 -19.04 -18.32
N LEU A 602 -10.06 -18.68 -17.07
CA LEU A 602 -11.34 -18.12 -16.64
C LEU A 602 -11.13 -16.62 -16.40
N GLY A 603 -11.65 -15.79 -17.30
CA GLY A 603 -11.38 -14.35 -17.27
C GLY A 603 -12.49 -13.52 -16.63
N ARG A 604 -13.75 -13.99 -16.68
CA ARG A 604 -14.87 -13.30 -16.02
C ARG A 604 -16.06 -14.23 -15.78
N LEU A 605 -16.61 -14.22 -14.56
CA LEU A 605 -17.90 -14.84 -14.23
C LEU A 605 -18.88 -13.74 -13.79
N ALA A 606 -20.10 -13.75 -14.33
CA ALA A 606 -21.10 -12.75 -14.02
C ALA A 606 -22.49 -13.38 -13.84
N ILE A 607 -23.16 -13.00 -12.76
CA ILE A 607 -24.57 -13.25 -12.46
C ILE A 607 -25.21 -11.88 -12.25
N THR A 608 -25.95 -11.42 -13.24
CA THR A 608 -26.48 -10.05 -13.28
C THR A 608 -27.97 -10.07 -13.64
N GLY A 609 -28.61 -8.90 -13.61
CA GLY A 609 -29.89 -8.72 -14.29
C GLY A 609 -29.69 -8.41 -15.78
N LYS A 610 -30.79 -8.13 -16.49
CA LYS A 610 -30.77 -7.60 -17.86
C LYS A 610 -29.78 -6.44 -18.01
N GLN A 611 -28.92 -6.55 -19.02
CA GLN A 611 -27.99 -5.50 -19.42
C GLN A 611 -28.72 -4.17 -19.65
N GLN A 612 -28.11 -3.08 -19.21
CA GLN A 612 -28.65 -1.72 -19.34
C GLN A 612 -27.91 -0.94 -20.43
N ALA A 613 -28.32 0.32 -20.63
CA ALA A 613 -27.55 1.23 -21.48
C ALA A 613 -26.18 1.49 -20.87
N ALA A 614 -25.17 1.66 -21.73
CA ALA A 614 -23.81 1.98 -21.32
C ALA A 614 -23.78 3.26 -20.45
N PRO A 615 -22.81 3.37 -19.52
CA PRO A 615 -22.75 4.49 -18.60
C PRO A 615 -22.47 5.82 -19.33
N LYS A 616 -23.06 6.90 -18.83
CA LYS A 616 -22.80 8.25 -19.34
C LYS A 616 -21.40 8.74 -18.92
N LYS A 617 -20.80 9.65 -19.70
CA LYS A 617 -19.52 10.26 -19.33
C LYS A 617 -19.54 10.87 -17.93
N VAL A 618 -18.37 10.92 -17.29
CA VAL A 618 -18.17 11.67 -16.05
C VAL A 618 -18.06 13.16 -16.34
N ASN A 619 -18.38 13.99 -15.35
CA ASN A 619 -18.31 15.44 -15.45
C ASN A 619 -17.14 16.01 -14.63
N GLN A 620 -16.75 17.25 -14.94
CA GLN A 620 -15.81 18.05 -14.13
C GLN A 620 -14.49 17.31 -13.83
N VAL A 621 -13.87 16.72 -14.85
CA VAL A 621 -12.52 16.14 -14.70
C VAL A 621 -11.52 17.27 -14.47
N THR A 622 -10.80 17.23 -13.36
CA THR A 622 -9.86 18.28 -12.94
C THR A 622 -8.52 17.73 -12.50
N ILE A 623 -7.47 18.54 -12.64
CA ILE A 623 -6.15 18.31 -12.02
C ILE A 623 -6.12 19.10 -10.71
N ASP A 624 -6.27 18.41 -9.59
CA ASP A 624 -6.30 19.02 -8.25
C ASP A 624 -4.91 19.54 -7.83
N ASN A 625 -3.87 18.77 -8.17
CA ASN A 625 -2.49 19.08 -7.80
C ASN A 625 -1.52 18.39 -8.79
N ARG A 626 -0.36 19.02 -9.03
CA ARG A 626 0.70 18.49 -9.89
C ARG A 626 2.09 18.88 -9.39
N THR A 627 3.05 17.98 -9.52
CA THR A 627 4.48 18.27 -9.32
C THR A 627 5.29 17.70 -10.47
N PHE A 628 6.49 18.24 -10.71
CA PHE A 628 7.41 17.79 -11.75
C PHE A 628 8.75 17.42 -11.15
N ASP A 629 9.46 16.47 -11.75
CA ASP A 629 10.87 16.26 -11.45
C ASP A 629 11.72 17.45 -11.94
N GLU A 630 12.99 17.49 -11.52
CA GLU A 630 13.88 18.63 -11.77
C GLU A 630 14.14 18.91 -13.26
N GLU A 631 14.04 17.88 -14.11
CA GLU A 631 14.22 17.99 -15.56
C GLU A 631 12.89 18.22 -16.31
N GLY A 632 11.76 18.24 -15.59
CA GLY A 632 10.42 18.35 -16.18
C GLY A 632 10.05 17.17 -17.07
N LYS A 633 10.66 15.99 -16.88
CA LYS A 633 10.42 14.77 -17.65
C LYS A 633 9.30 13.91 -17.07
N TYR A 634 9.08 13.99 -15.76
CA TYR A 634 8.07 13.20 -15.06
C TYR A 634 7.17 14.10 -14.21
N ALA A 635 5.91 13.71 -14.08
CA ALA A 635 4.93 14.43 -13.28
C ALA A 635 4.18 13.48 -12.33
N GLY A 636 3.92 13.96 -11.12
CA GLY A 636 2.90 13.37 -10.24
C GLY A 636 1.62 14.18 -10.40
N VAL A 637 0.48 13.55 -10.72
CA VAL A 637 -0.77 14.25 -11.05
C VAL A 637 -1.93 13.68 -10.26
N ASN A 638 -2.60 14.52 -9.48
CA ASN A 638 -3.81 14.18 -8.76
C ASN A 638 -5.04 14.61 -9.56
N LEU A 639 -5.89 13.65 -9.94
CA LEU A 639 -7.12 13.85 -10.69
C LEU A 639 -8.34 13.65 -9.80
N SER A 640 -9.41 14.40 -10.07
CA SER A 640 -10.76 14.14 -9.54
C SER A 640 -11.85 14.47 -10.56
N TRP A 641 -13.04 13.87 -10.38
CA TRP A 641 -14.20 14.07 -11.25
C TRP A 641 -15.53 13.83 -10.51
N GLN A 642 -16.64 14.12 -11.18
CA GLN A 642 -17.99 13.85 -10.68
C GLN A 642 -18.65 12.72 -11.47
N ALA A 643 -19.12 11.69 -10.77
CA ALA A 643 -19.91 10.62 -11.36
C ALA A 643 -21.32 11.12 -11.72
N THR A 644 -21.78 10.84 -12.94
CA THR A 644 -23.13 11.21 -13.42
C THR A 644 -24.20 10.22 -12.98
N THR A 645 -23.84 8.96 -12.80
CA THR A 645 -24.69 7.90 -12.23
C THR A 645 -23.82 7.01 -11.34
N LYS A 646 -24.21 6.79 -10.08
CA LYS A 646 -23.47 5.90 -9.17
C LYS A 646 -23.91 4.44 -9.25
N ASN A 647 -25.08 4.15 -9.83
CA ASN A 647 -25.63 2.81 -9.84
C ASN A 647 -24.92 1.95 -10.89
N LYS A 648 -24.43 0.77 -10.48
CA LYS A 648 -23.91 -0.29 -11.36
C LYS A 648 -22.64 0.06 -12.15
N LEU A 649 -21.88 1.06 -11.71
CA LEU A 649 -20.49 1.23 -12.15
C LEU A 649 -19.57 0.24 -11.43
N ASP A 650 -18.61 -0.29 -12.16
CA ASP A 650 -17.56 -1.16 -11.63
C ASP A 650 -16.29 -0.34 -11.32
N HIS A 651 -15.78 0.39 -12.31
CA HIS A 651 -14.59 1.23 -12.17
C HIS A 651 -14.53 2.35 -13.22
N TYR A 652 -13.45 3.13 -13.17
CA TYR A 652 -13.09 4.15 -14.13
C TYR A 652 -11.71 3.84 -14.70
N GLU A 653 -11.55 4.04 -16.01
CA GLU A 653 -10.29 3.91 -16.74
C GLU A 653 -9.75 5.31 -17.06
N ILE A 654 -8.46 5.55 -16.81
CA ILE A 654 -7.79 6.82 -17.07
C ILE A 654 -6.92 6.67 -18.31
N TYR A 655 -7.07 7.62 -19.25
CA TYR A 655 -6.34 7.60 -20.52
C TYR A 655 -5.58 8.90 -20.75
N GLN A 656 -4.43 8.77 -21.40
CA GLN A 656 -3.80 9.85 -22.15
C GLN A 656 -4.32 9.84 -23.59
N VAL A 657 -4.60 11.03 -24.13
CA VAL A 657 -4.84 11.23 -25.57
C VAL A 657 -3.50 11.53 -26.25
N ASN A 658 -3.18 10.75 -27.28
CA ASN A 658 -2.00 10.93 -28.11
C ASN A 658 -2.28 11.91 -29.26
N ASN A 659 -1.23 12.43 -29.88
CA ASN A 659 -1.35 13.42 -30.96
C ASN A 659 -2.09 12.90 -32.20
N ASP A 660 -2.05 11.59 -32.44
CA ASP A 660 -2.77 10.91 -33.52
C ASP A 660 -4.23 10.59 -33.16
N GLY A 661 -4.71 11.08 -32.00
CA GLY A 661 -6.05 10.81 -31.48
C GLY A 661 -6.20 9.45 -30.81
N SER A 662 -5.17 8.59 -30.84
CA SER A 662 -5.20 7.30 -30.13
C SER A 662 -5.15 7.49 -28.61
N ARG A 663 -5.55 6.46 -27.87
CA ARG A 663 -5.57 6.48 -26.39
C ARG A 663 -4.54 5.52 -25.82
N SER A 664 -3.81 5.98 -24.80
CA SER A 664 -2.90 5.15 -23.99
C SER A 664 -3.46 5.00 -22.58
N PHE A 665 -3.61 3.76 -22.10
CA PHE A 665 -4.14 3.46 -20.77
C PHE A 665 -3.13 3.85 -19.68
N LEU A 666 -3.57 4.57 -18.65
CA LEU A 666 -2.71 5.03 -17.56
C LEU A 666 -3.01 4.39 -16.20
N GLY A 667 -4.19 3.78 -16.03
CA GLY A 667 -4.60 3.14 -14.79
C GLY A 667 -6.11 3.07 -14.63
N ALA A 668 -6.55 2.41 -13.56
CA ALA A 668 -7.96 2.26 -13.23
C ALA A 668 -8.22 2.46 -11.72
N THR A 669 -9.45 2.81 -11.37
CA THR A 669 -9.89 3.02 -9.98
C THR A 669 -11.39 2.86 -9.83
N ASN A 670 -11.86 2.38 -8.67
CA ASN A 670 -13.27 2.28 -8.31
C ASN A 670 -13.83 3.56 -7.65
N THR A 671 -13.03 4.63 -7.56
CA THR A 671 -13.44 5.91 -6.96
C THR A 671 -13.36 7.07 -7.95
N THR A 672 -13.79 8.26 -7.53
CA THR A 672 -13.87 9.47 -8.36
C THR A 672 -12.63 10.35 -8.30
N ASN A 673 -11.50 9.74 -7.95
CA ASN A 673 -10.18 10.37 -7.91
C ASN A 673 -9.08 9.36 -8.22
N PHE A 674 -7.95 9.85 -8.74
CA PHE A 674 -6.83 9.00 -9.13
C PHE A 674 -5.51 9.76 -9.05
N TYR A 675 -4.46 9.09 -8.57
CA TYR A 675 -3.10 9.63 -8.58
C TYR A 675 -2.27 8.95 -9.67
N LEU A 676 -1.83 9.74 -10.63
CA LEU A 676 -0.87 9.32 -11.65
C LEU A 676 0.53 9.56 -11.12
N ASN A 677 1.20 8.48 -10.72
CA ASN A 677 2.60 8.52 -10.34
C ASN A 677 3.52 8.46 -11.58
N ALA A 678 4.57 9.29 -11.54
CA ALA A 678 5.64 9.34 -12.54
C ALA A 678 5.15 9.33 -14.01
N LEU A 679 4.09 10.08 -14.32
CA LEU A 679 3.63 10.26 -15.70
C LEU A 679 4.79 10.84 -16.52
N LYS A 680 5.12 10.23 -17.65
CA LYS A 680 6.24 10.65 -18.50
C LYS A 680 5.80 11.69 -19.52
N ARG A 681 6.63 12.71 -19.76
CA ARG A 681 6.44 13.66 -20.86
C ARG A 681 6.59 12.95 -22.20
N ASN A 682 5.62 13.12 -23.09
CA ASN A 682 5.69 12.57 -24.45
C ASN A 682 6.39 13.55 -25.41
N GLY A 683 7.67 13.29 -25.67
CA GLY A 683 8.47 14.03 -26.64
C GLY A 683 8.70 15.50 -26.27
N GLN A 684 8.66 16.38 -27.27
CA GLN A 684 8.88 17.83 -27.12
C GLN A 684 7.59 18.61 -26.81
N HIS A 685 6.47 17.91 -26.59
CA HIS A 685 5.20 18.56 -26.30
C HIS A 685 5.20 19.09 -24.87
N ASN A 686 4.68 20.30 -24.71
CA ASN A 686 4.53 20.95 -23.41
C ASN A 686 3.15 20.67 -22.79
N GLU A 687 2.36 19.77 -23.37
CA GLU A 687 1.01 19.45 -22.91
C GLU A 687 0.74 17.94 -22.97
N THR A 688 -0.01 17.43 -21.99
CA THR A 688 -0.58 16.08 -21.99
C THR A 688 -2.07 16.18 -21.71
N ASN A 689 -2.88 15.66 -22.63
CA ASN A 689 -4.33 15.62 -22.45
C ASN A 689 -4.74 14.29 -21.80
N LEU A 690 -5.59 14.39 -20.78
CA LEU A 690 -6.08 13.28 -19.97
C LEU A 690 -7.60 13.21 -20.04
N MET A 691 -8.16 12.00 -19.99
CA MET A 691 -9.61 11.77 -19.93
C MET A 691 -9.92 10.54 -19.07
N VAL A 692 -11.19 10.43 -18.66
CA VAL A 692 -11.71 9.35 -17.83
C VAL A 692 -12.87 8.67 -18.55
N VAL A 693 -12.91 7.34 -18.52
CA VAL A 693 -13.98 6.51 -19.10
C VAL A 693 -14.61 5.67 -17.98
N PRO A 694 -15.92 5.79 -17.71
CA PRO A 694 -16.60 4.91 -16.76
C PRO A 694 -16.87 3.53 -17.37
N VAL A 695 -16.77 2.49 -16.54
CA VAL A 695 -17.05 1.09 -16.90
C VAL A 695 -18.12 0.53 -15.97
N ASP A 696 -19.13 -0.12 -16.53
CA ASP A 696 -20.21 -0.73 -15.76
C ASP A 696 -19.96 -2.21 -15.42
N ILE A 697 -20.83 -2.77 -14.58
CA ILE A 697 -20.77 -4.19 -14.18
C ILE A 697 -21.00 -5.18 -15.33
N TRP A 698 -21.52 -4.76 -16.49
CA TRP A 698 -21.64 -5.58 -17.71
C TRP A 698 -20.42 -5.48 -18.61
N ASN A 699 -19.36 -4.77 -18.15
CA ASN A 699 -18.13 -4.51 -18.89
C ASN A 699 -18.36 -3.64 -20.15
N GLN A 700 -19.37 -2.76 -20.10
CA GLN A 700 -19.56 -1.72 -21.11
C GLN A 700 -18.79 -0.46 -20.69
N ARG A 701 -17.99 0.04 -21.62
CA ARG A 701 -17.29 1.33 -21.50
C ARG A 701 -18.24 2.43 -21.97
N GLY A 702 -18.40 3.45 -21.15
CA GLY A 702 -19.23 4.61 -21.44
C GLY A 702 -18.53 5.62 -22.35
N ASP A 703 -19.21 6.74 -22.55
CA ASP A 703 -18.61 7.89 -23.24
C ASP A 703 -17.42 8.44 -22.45
N ALA A 704 -16.38 8.87 -23.17
CA ALA A 704 -15.23 9.52 -22.55
C ALA A 704 -15.62 10.90 -22.00
N SER A 705 -14.99 11.28 -20.89
CA SER A 705 -15.09 12.64 -20.35
C SER A 705 -14.55 13.68 -21.33
N ASP A 706 -14.88 14.95 -21.05
CA ASP A 706 -14.12 16.05 -21.62
C ASP A 706 -12.65 15.95 -21.16
N GLN A 707 -11.72 16.43 -22.01
CA GLN A 707 -10.29 16.33 -21.74
C GLN A 707 -9.85 17.38 -20.72
N VAL A 708 -8.88 17.03 -19.88
CA VAL A 708 -8.13 17.98 -19.03
C VAL A 708 -6.66 17.99 -19.44
N THR A 709 -6.06 19.18 -19.54
CA THR A 709 -4.70 19.35 -20.04
C THR A 709 -3.71 19.61 -18.90
N LEU A 710 -2.72 18.73 -18.76
CA LEU A 710 -1.51 18.97 -17.96
C LEU A 710 -0.52 19.81 -18.79
N LYS A 711 -0.19 21.01 -18.29
CA LYS A 711 0.86 21.86 -18.87
C LYS A 711 2.21 21.58 -18.22
N TRP A 712 3.18 21.18 -19.02
CA TRP A 712 4.55 20.89 -18.60
C TRP A 712 5.43 22.15 -18.57
N PRO A 713 6.44 22.21 -17.69
CA PRO A 713 7.42 23.31 -17.70
C PRO A 713 8.28 23.27 -18.98
N ASP A 714 8.80 24.39 -19.47
CA ASP A 714 9.71 24.37 -20.63
C ASP A 714 11.08 23.79 -20.23
N ASN A 715 11.46 22.67 -20.85
CA ASN A 715 12.73 21.98 -20.61
C ASN A 715 13.67 21.96 -21.84
N ARG A 716 13.38 22.76 -22.88
CA ARG A 716 14.19 22.80 -24.11
C ARG A 716 15.56 23.45 -23.89
N LYS A 717 15.60 24.58 -23.19
CA LYS A 717 16.86 25.25 -22.81
C LYS A 717 17.53 24.52 -21.64
N PRO A 718 18.86 24.34 -21.65
CA PRO A 718 19.55 23.66 -20.57
C PRO A 718 19.51 24.49 -19.28
N LYS A 719 19.46 23.81 -18.14
CA LYS A 719 19.65 24.38 -16.80
C LYS A 719 21.12 24.32 -16.47
N ALA A 720 21.76 25.48 -16.28
CA ALA A 720 23.15 25.55 -15.83
C ALA A 720 23.26 25.28 -14.32
N ALA A 721 24.14 24.37 -13.93
CA ALA A 721 24.44 24.06 -12.53
C ALA A 721 25.85 23.48 -12.40
N PHE A 722 26.50 23.66 -11.25
CA PHE A 722 27.82 23.11 -10.98
C PHE A 722 28.08 22.88 -9.49
N THR A 723 29.07 22.05 -9.19
CA THR A 723 29.65 21.88 -7.84
C THR A 723 31.14 22.18 -7.85
N VAL A 724 31.71 22.46 -6.68
CA VAL A 724 33.13 22.81 -6.50
C VAL A 724 33.73 21.94 -5.41
N ASN A 725 34.96 21.45 -5.61
CA ASN A 725 35.60 20.60 -4.60
C ASN A 725 35.99 21.34 -3.32
N ARG A 726 36.23 22.66 -3.38
CA ARG A 726 36.51 23.54 -2.24
C ARG A 726 36.22 25.00 -2.61
N THR A 727 35.70 25.74 -1.64
CA THR A 727 35.37 27.17 -1.77
C THR A 727 36.26 28.05 -0.91
N LEU A 728 37.01 27.47 0.04
CA LEU A 728 37.99 28.14 0.89
C LEU A 728 39.36 27.52 0.67
N ALA A 729 40.36 28.33 0.30
CA ALA A 729 41.70 27.83 -0.01
C ALA A 729 42.80 28.90 0.17
N ALA A 730 44.05 28.46 0.28
CA ALA A 730 45.22 29.34 0.26
C ALA A 730 45.55 29.82 -1.17
N PRO A 731 46.22 30.99 -1.33
CA PRO A 731 46.77 31.40 -2.62
C PRO A 731 47.63 30.31 -3.27
N GLY A 732 47.45 30.09 -4.57
CA GLY A 732 48.18 29.07 -5.33
C GLY A 732 47.53 27.68 -5.32
N ASN A 733 46.55 27.42 -4.44
CA ASN A 733 45.84 26.15 -4.44
C ASN A 733 44.91 26.00 -5.65
N THR A 734 44.82 24.76 -6.13
CA THR A 734 43.98 24.40 -7.28
C THR A 734 42.54 24.10 -6.87
N ILE A 735 41.59 24.66 -7.60
CA ILE A 735 40.14 24.49 -7.41
C ILE A 735 39.55 23.79 -8.64
N LYS A 736 38.80 22.71 -8.39
CA LYS A 736 38.18 21.87 -9.42
C LYS A 736 36.67 22.10 -9.43
N PHE A 737 36.14 22.37 -10.62
CA PHE A 737 34.72 22.57 -10.87
C PHE A 737 34.15 21.38 -11.62
N THR A 738 32.97 20.91 -11.19
CA THR A 738 32.25 19.81 -11.84
C THR A 738 30.94 20.34 -12.40
N ASN A 739 30.72 20.20 -13.70
CA ASN A 739 29.45 20.56 -14.33
C ASN A 739 28.34 19.61 -13.87
N ALA A 740 27.24 20.19 -13.38
CA ALA A 740 26.01 19.53 -12.98
C ALA A 740 24.79 20.04 -13.80
N SER A 741 25.03 20.70 -14.94
CA SER A 741 23.96 21.19 -15.82
C SER A 741 23.11 20.03 -16.36
N SER A 742 21.85 20.32 -16.73
CA SER A 742 20.92 19.33 -17.26
C SER A 742 21.47 18.60 -18.49
N LYS A 743 21.07 17.34 -18.68
CA LYS A 743 21.63 16.43 -19.70
C LYS A 743 21.50 16.92 -21.15
N ASN A 744 20.60 17.87 -21.44
CA ASN A 744 20.40 18.46 -22.76
C ASN A 744 21.39 19.60 -23.10
N ALA A 745 22.35 19.92 -22.23
CA ALA A 745 23.43 20.87 -22.52
C ALA A 745 24.48 20.25 -23.46
N THR A 746 24.82 20.95 -24.54
CA THR A 746 25.84 20.49 -25.52
C THR A 746 27.15 21.26 -25.42
N SER A 747 27.16 22.47 -24.86
CA SER A 747 28.38 23.25 -24.62
C SER A 747 28.31 24.11 -23.36
N TYR A 748 29.49 24.52 -22.87
CA TYR A 748 29.68 25.22 -21.61
C TYR A 748 30.59 26.43 -21.79
N LYS A 749 30.30 27.52 -21.08
CA LYS A 749 31.20 28.66 -20.91
C LYS A 749 31.30 29.00 -19.43
N TRP A 750 32.51 28.96 -18.91
CA TRP A 750 32.84 29.32 -17.54
C TRP A 750 33.53 30.66 -17.49
N GLU A 751 33.23 31.44 -16.46
CA GLU A 751 33.89 32.71 -16.13
C GLU A 751 34.28 32.68 -14.64
N PHE A 752 35.56 32.96 -14.37
CA PHE A 752 36.19 32.89 -13.06
C PHE A 752 36.86 34.22 -12.73
N ASP A 753 36.21 35.04 -11.90
CA ASP A 753 36.73 36.37 -11.54
C ASP A 753 38.07 36.23 -10.81
N GLY A 754 39.16 36.85 -11.27
CA GLY A 754 40.44 36.86 -10.54
C GLY A 754 41.22 35.54 -10.49
N ALA A 755 40.78 34.50 -11.21
CA ALA A 755 41.56 33.28 -11.41
C ALA A 755 42.69 33.49 -12.43
N THR A 756 43.73 32.64 -12.39
CA THR A 756 44.79 32.62 -13.41
C THR A 756 44.26 32.32 -14.81
N LYS A 757 43.20 31.52 -14.89
CA LYS A 757 42.43 31.24 -16.10
C LYS A 757 41.02 31.80 -15.92
N THR A 758 40.76 32.97 -16.50
CA THR A 758 39.51 33.72 -16.31
C THR A 758 38.31 33.15 -17.06
N THR A 759 38.52 32.33 -18.10
CA THR A 759 37.45 31.65 -18.83
C THR A 759 37.79 30.21 -19.21
N SER A 760 36.77 29.37 -19.41
CA SER A 760 36.96 28.00 -19.92
C SER A 760 35.73 27.45 -20.65
N THR A 761 35.94 26.59 -21.64
CA THR A 761 34.89 25.79 -22.32
C THR A 761 34.90 24.31 -21.91
N ALA A 762 35.84 23.91 -21.06
CA ALA A 762 35.93 22.52 -20.59
C ALA A 762 34.68 22.15 -19.78
N LYS A 763 34.26 20.88 -19.86
CA LYS A 763 33.12 20.38 -19.08
C LYS A 763 33.38 20.51 -17.58
N ASN A 764 34.58 20.15 -17.11
CA ASN A 764 34.98 20.20 -15.70
C ASN A 764 36.34 20.93 -15.57
N PRO A 765 36.35 22.28 -15.52
CA PRO A 765 37.59 23.05 -15.51
C PRO A 765 38.28 23.00 -14.14
N THR A 766 39.59 23.25 -14.17
CA THR A 766 40.44 23.36 -12.99
C THR A 766 41.20 24.69 -13.08
N VAL A 767 41.15 25.51 -12.02
CA VAL A 767 41.74 26.86 -12.00
C VAL A 767 42.44 27.13 -10.67
N THR A 768 43.29 28.16 -10.66
CA THR A 768 44.05 28.59 -9.47
C THR A 768 43.85 30.08 -9.24
N TYR A 769 43.85 30.51 -7.99
CA TYR A 769 43.79 31.92 -7.61
C TYR A 769 45.06 32.28 -6.84
N ARG A 770 45.78 33.32 -7.29
CA ARG A 770 47.07 33.73 -6.69
C ARG A 770 46.95 34.87 -5.69
N LYS A 771 45.85 35.61 -5.71
CA LYS A 771 45.60 36.75 -4.81
C LYS A 771 44.53 36.38 -3.79
N ALA A 772 44.68 36.88 -2.57
CA ALA A 772 43.65 36.76 -1.55
C ALA A 772 42.43 37.62 -1.93
N GLY A 773 41.23 37.14 -1.63
CA GLY A 773 39.99 37.81 -2.00
C GLY A 773 38.80 36.87 -2.10
N THR A 774 37.63 37.43 -2.42
CA THR A 774 36.41 36.67 -2.71
C THR A 774 36.01 36.83 -4.17
N TYR A 775 35.70 35.73 -4.85
CA TYR A 775 35.49 35.71 -6.30
C TYR A 775 34.16 35.05 -6.68
N ASN A 776 33.52 35.56 -7.73
CA ASN A 776 32.33 34.97 -8.31
C ASN A 776 32.69 33.92 -9.35
N VAL A 777 31.76 33.01 -9.61
CA VAL A 777 31.88 32.03 -10.69
C VAL A 777 30.58 31.96 -11.47
N THR A 778 30.67 32.06 -12.79
CA THR A 778 29.52 31.94 -13.71
C THR A 778 29.71 30.73 -14.61
N LEU A 779 28.65 29.93 -14.76
CA LEU A 779 28.55 28.86 -15.77
C LEU A 779 27.37 29.16 -16.69
N THR A 780 27.62 29.22 -17.99
CA THR A 780 26.60 29.22 -19.03
C THR A 780 26.55 27.84 -19.70
N ALA A 781 25.38 27.21 -19.72
CA ALA A 781 25.10 26.00 -20.47
C ALA A 781 24.28 26.34 -21.71
N LYS A 782 24.61 25.74 -22.86
CA LYS A 782 23.97 26.02 -24.16
C LYS A 782 23.62 24.74 -24.90
N ASN A 783 22.54 24.80 -25.68
CA ASN A 783 22.21 23.88 -26.75
C ASN A 783 21.61 24.63 -27.95
N LYS A 784 21.07 23.92 -28.94
CA LYS A 784 20.47 24.51 -30.15
C LYS A 784 19.26 25.40 -29.87
N ASP A 785 18.54 25.15 -28.77
CA ASP A 785 17.30 25.85 -28.41
C ASP A 785 17.55 27.06 -27.48
N GLY A 786 18.80 27.29 -27.07
CA GLY A 786 19.25 28.49 -26.36
C GLY A 786 20.27 28.22 -25.25
N GLN A 787 20.43 29.21 -24.37
CA GLN A 787 21.37 29.13 -23.24
C GLN A 787 20.74 29.66 -21.93
N ARG A 788 21.21 29.16 -20.80
CA ARG A 788 20.99 29.73 -19.46
C ARG A 788 22.31 29.78 -18.70
N HIS A 789 22.44 30.71 -17.77
CA HIS A 789 23.60 30.81 -16.91
C HIS A 789 23.21 30.78 -15.43
N VAL A 790 24.17 30.41 -14.59
CA VAL A 790 24.11 30.54 -13.13
C VAL A 790 25.36 31.24 -12.65
N THR A 791 25.19 32.28 -11.82
CA THR A 791 26.29 33.03 -11.20
C THR A 791 26.22 32.85 -9.69
N MET A 792 27.27 32.27 -9.12
CA MET A 792 27.43 32.14 -7.67
C MET A 792 28.33 33.27 -7.17
N LYS A 793 27.74 34.23 -6.45
CA LYS A 793 28.46 35.41 -5.95
C LYS A 793 29.33 35.05 -4.74
N LYS A 794 30.55 35.60 -4.67
CA LYS A 794 31.53 35.42 -3.59
C LYS A 794 31.75 33.95 -3.21
N LEU A 795 31.64 33.04 -4.19
CA LEU A 795 31.70 31.60 -3.94
C LEU A 795 33.09 31.16 -3.47
N ILE A 796 34.15 31.69 -4.10
CA ILE A 796 35.53 31.30 -3.81
C ILE A 796 36.15 32.34 -2.88
N THR A 797 36.69 31.90 -1.75
CA THR A 797 37.44 32.72 -0.79
C THR A 797 38.88 32.23 -0.73
N ILE A 798 39.81 33.12 -1.05
CA ILE A 798 41.25 32.86 -1.02
C ILE A 798 41.87 33.61 0.14
N THR A 799 42.53 32.90 1.05
CA THR A 799 43.16 33.50 2.23
C THR A 799 44.39 32.71 2.69
N PRO A 800 45.50 33.37 3.05
CA PRO A 800 46.66 32.70 3.66
C PRO A 800 46.30 31.92 4.93
N LYS A 801 45.21 32.29 5.61
CA LYS A 801 44.70 31.60 6.81
C LYS A 801 44.23 30.16 6.54
N ALA A 802 44.07 29.78 5.28
CA ALA A 802 43.70 28.43 4.85
C ALA A 802 44.92 27.61 4.37
N GLN A 803 46.12 27.90 4.88
CA GLN A 803 47.33 27.12 4.62
C GLN A 803 47.21 25.74 5.29
N GLY A 804 46.99 24.68 4.51
CA GLY A 804 46.82 23.31 5.00
C GLY A 804 45.41 22.73 4.75
N ALA A 805 45.09 21.64 5.45
CA ALA A 805 43.75 21.05 5.42
C ALA A 805 42.76 21.87 6.28
N LEU A 806 41.49 21.94 5.87
CA LEU A 806 40.46 22.59 6.66
C LEU A 806 40.27 21.86 8.00
N THR A 807 39.97 22.62 9.05
CA THR A 807 39.70 22.07 10.38
C THR A 807 38.35 21.37 10.41
N LEU A 808 38.29 20.19 11.04
CA LEU A 808 37.03 19.52 11.41
C LEU A 808 36.44 20.21 12.65
N LEU A 809 35.40 21.00 12.45
CA LEU A 809 34.76 21.82 13.47
C LEU A 809 33.66 21.09 14.23
N SER A 810 33.09 20.02 13.66
CA SER A 810 31.96 19.29 14.24
C SER A 810 32.35 18.23 15.26
N LYS A 811 33.64 17.88 15.39
CA LYS A 811 34.10 16.79 16.26
C LYS A 811 33.58 17.00 17.70
N ASN A 812 32.73 16.09 18.17
CA ASN A 812 32.07 16.14 19.48
C ASN A 812 31.25 17.42 19.75
N ALA A 813 30.74 18.07 18.71
CA ALA A 813 29.87 19.25 18.85
C ALA A 813 28.59 18.88 19.63
N LYS A 814 28.02 19.88 20.33
CA LYS A 814 26.71 19.68 20.97
C LYS A 814 25.64 19.56 19.89
N THR A 815 24.75 18.57 20.02
CA THR A 815 23.76 18.24 19.00
C THR A 815 22.33 18.36 19.52
N SER A 816 21.42 18.73 18.61
CA SER A 816 19.97 18.67 18.82
C SER A 816 19.30 18.27 17.52
N ALA A 817 18.16 17.57 17.58
CA ALA A 817 17.46 17.13 16.38
C ALA A 817 15.93 17.20 16.53
N SER A 818 15.23 17.08 15.40
CA SER A 818 13.76 16.96 15.35
C SER A 818 13.25 15.72 16.08
N GLY A 819 14.06 14.66 16.12
CA GLY A 819 13.77 13.41 16.81
C GLY A 819 14.93 12.43 16.65
N TYR A 820 14.78 11.27 17.27
CA TYR A 820 15.60 10.10 17.01
C TYR A 820 14.86 8.82 17.44
N THR A 821 15.19 7.70 16.82
CA THR A 821 14.56 6.37 16.99
C THR A 821 14.82 5.76 18.37
N ASN A 822 16.07 5.75 18.84
CA ASN A 822 16.47 5.24 20.15
C ASN A 822 17.79 5.87 20.64
N SER A 823 18.17 5.64 21.90
CA SER A 823 19.36 6.27 22.50
C SER A 823 20.69 5.92 21.81
N SER A 824 20.76 4.76 21.15
CA SER A 824 21.93 4.33 20.37
C SER A 824 21.99 4.99 18.99
N GLU A 825 20.91 5.66 18.57
CA GLU A 825 20.81 6.39 17.30
C GLU A 825 20.58 7.90 17.53
N ALA A 826 21.02 8.39 18.69
CA ALA A 826 20.85 9.78 19.11
C ALA A 826 21.67 10.77 18.23
N PRO A 827 21.30 12.06 18.18
CA PRO A 827 21.97 13.06 17.33
C PRO A 827 23.48 13.19 17.49
N LYS A 828 24.00 12.88 18.69
CA LYS A 828 25.45 12.89 18.98
C LYS A 828 26.23 11.82 18.21
N MET A 829 25.56 10.76 17.75
CA MET A 829 26.19 9.67 17.00
C MET A 829 26.58 10.08 15.59
N ALA A 830 26.10 11.22 15.08
CA ALA A 830 26.49 11.74 13.77
C ALA A 830 27.70 12.70 13.80
N VAL A 831 28.39 12.79 14.95
CA VAL A 831 29.58 13.63 15.13
C VAL A 831 30.62 12.98 16.04
N ASP A 832 30.55 11.66 16.20
CA ASP A 832 31.43 10.88 17.08
C ASP A 832 32.66 10.31 16.33
N GLY A 833 32.74 10.54 15.02
CA GLY A 833 33.84 10.13 14.16
C GLY A 833 33.77 8.66 13.72
N LYS A 834 32.64 7.97 13.90
CA LYS A 834 32.49 6.56 13.55
C LYS A 834 31.47 6.34 12.44
N LEU A 835 31.61 5.22 11.72
CA LEU A 835 30.68 4.81 10.67
C LEU A 835 29.89 3.55 11.06
N ASP A 836 30.02 3.07 12.28
CA ASP A 836 29.19 2.00 12.86
C ASP A 836 28.07 2.54 13.76
N THR A 837 28.06 3.84 14.06
CA THR A 837 27.01 4.57 14.77
C THR A 837 26.34 5.59 13.84
N LYS A 838 25.08 5.95 14.10
CA LYS A 838 24.34 6.90 13.27
C LYS A 838 23.34 7.73 14.06
N TRP A 839 23.05 8.94 13.61
CA TRP A 839 21.78 9.58 13.95
C TRP A 839 20.69 9.04 13.01
N CYS A 840 19.62 8.52 13.61
CA CYS A 840 18.45 8.05 12.88
C CYS A 840 17.18 8.70 13.40
N ALA A 841 16.36 9.26 12.51
CA ALA A 841 15.06 9.82 12.85
C ALA A 841 14.02 9.45 11.79
N THR A 842 12.78 9.29 12.19
CA THR A 842 11.67 8.76 11.38
C THR A 842 10.44 9.65 11.56
N GLY A 843 9.44 9.47 10.69
CA GLY A 843 8.23 10.28 10.67
C GLY A 843 8.29 11.37 9.59
N LYS A 844 7.31 12.29 9.62
CA LYS A 844 7.13 13.25 8.53
C LYS A 844 8.30 14.23 8.44
N ALA A 845 8.99 14.22 7.31
CA ALA A 845 9.99 15.22 6.96
C ALA A 845 9.39 16.67 6.97
N PRO A 846 10.19 17.71 7.25
CA PRO A 846 11.65 17.68 7.33
C PRO A 846 12.20 17.18 8.67
N HIS A 847 13.26 16.38 8.61
CA HIS A 847 14.08 16.05 9.77
C HIS A 847 15.21 17.05 9.91
N THR A 848 15.54 17.46 11.13
CA THR A 848 16.60 18.44 11.36
C THR A 848 17.64 17.93 12.33
N LEU A 849 18.92 18.11 12.01
CA LEU A 849 20.07 17.92 12.92
C LEU A 849 20.83 19.24 13.01
N THR A 850 20.95 19.78 14.22
CA THR A 850 21.66 21.04 14.48
C THR A 850 22.88 20.78 15.37
N LEU A 851 24.04 21.27 14.92
CA LEU A 851 25.30 21.26 15.63
C LEU A 851 25.59 22.67 16.17
N ASP A 852 25.91 22.79 17.47
CA ASP A 852 26.52 23.99 18.06
C ASP A 852 28.04 23.77 18.13
N LEU A 853 28.77 24.54 17.33
CA LEU A 853 30.24 24.49 17.25
C LEU A 853 30.93 25.14 18.46
N GLY A 854 30.16 25.66 19.42
CA GLY A 854 30.63 26.26 20.67
C GLY A 854 31.09 27.72 20.54
N ARG A 855 31.52 28.14 19.35
CA ARG A 855 31.93 29.52 19.03
C ARG A 855 31.67 29.85 17.56
N GLN A 856 31.70 31.13 17.24
CA GLN A 856 31.62 31.59 15.86
C GLN A 856 32.93 31.28 15.12
N THR A 857 32.82 30.67 13.95
CA THR A 857 33.92 30.14 13.12
C THR A 857 33.58 30.35 11.65
N THR A 858 34.58 30.29 10.77
CA THR A 858 34.33 30.29 9.32
C THR A 858 34.03 28.87 8.87
N VAL A 859 32.88 28.62 8.27
CA VAL A 859 32.49 27.32 7.68
C VAL A 859 32.38 27.46 6.17
N SER A 860 32.88 26.47 5.43
CA SER A 860 32.84 26.48 3.96
C SER A 860 32.38 25.16 3.34
N ALA A 861 32.32 24.08 4.11
CA ALA A 861 31.82 22.81 3.63
C ALA A 861 31.18 21.96 4.73
N VAL A 862 30.23 21.13 4.33
CA VAL A 862 29.70 20.02 5.12
C VAL A 862 29.84 18.74 4.32
N LYS A 863 30.44 17.70 4.91
CA LYS A 863 30.48 16.36 4.34
C LYS A 863 29.57 15.46 5.16
N LEU A 864 28.74 14.68 4.47
CA LEU A 864 27.79 13.75 5.08
C LEU A 864 28.15 12.32 4.68
N ALA A 865 28.14 11.42 5.66
CA ALA A 865 28.10 9.97 5.45
C ALA A 865 26.65 9.48 5.62
N HIS A 866 26.10 8.88 4.57
CA HIS A 866 24.72 8.38 4.50
C HIS A 866 24.66 6.89 4.83
N ALA A 867 23.46 6.31 4.81
CA ALA A 867 23.19 4.90 5.09
C ALA A 867 24.24 3.92 4.51
N LYS A 868 24.50 4.02 3.20
CA LYS A 868 25.47 3.14 2.52
C LYS A 868 26.91 3.29 3.02
N ALA A 869 27.31 4.49 3.47
CA ALA A 869 28.65 4.67 4.01
C ALA A 869 28.84 3.93 5.35
N GLY A 870 27.74 3.68 6.07
CA GLY A 870 27.72 2.91 7.31
C GLY A 870 27.28 1.45 7.14
N GLY A 871 27.24 0.94 5.91
CA GLY A 871 26.96 -0.47 5.61
C GLY A 871 25.51 -0.83 5.29
N GLU A 872 24.59 0.14 5.26
CA GLU A 872 23.18 -0.10 4.90
C GLU A 872 22.93 -0.04 3.37
N GLY A 873 21.69 -0.33 2.95
CA GLY A 873 21.27 -0.32 1.55
C GLY A 873 21.40 1.06 0.88
N ALA A 874 21.70 1.07 -0.43
CA ALA A 874 21.86 2.31 -1.21
C ALA A 874 20.54 3.10 -1.37
N ASP A 875 19.42 2.39 -1.32
CA ASP A 875 18.05 2.89 -1.28
C ASP A 875 17.75 3.71 -0.02
N MET A 876 18.45 3.43 1.09
CA MET A 876 18.34 4.17 2.35
C MET A 876 19.19 5.45 2.42
N ASN A 877 19.98 5.76 1.39
CA ASN A 877 20.76 7.00 1.36
C ASN A 877 19.85 8.24 1.36
N THR A 878 20.19 9.22 2.21
CA THR A 878 19.51 10.54 2.20
C THR A 878 19.49 11.10 0.79
N ARG A 879 18.31 11.46 0.30
CA ARG A 879 18.14 11.95 -1.07
C ARG A 879 18.20 13.47 -1.16
N ALA A 880 17.44 14.17 -0.32
CA ALA A 880 17.28 15.63 -0.43
C ALA A 880 17.40 16.33 0.92
N TRP A 881 18.24 17.36 0.96
CA TRP A 881 18.48 18.16 2.16
C TRP A 881 18.99 19.56 1.85
N THR A 882 18.85 20.45 2.82
CA THR A 882 19.45 21.77 2.88
C THR A 882 20.46 21.83 4.02
N ILE A 883 21.59 22.47 3.78
CA ILE A 883 22.52 22.91 4.83
C ILE A 883 22.24 24.37 5.14
N GLN A 884 22.00 24.66 6.41
CA GLN A 884 21.76 26.00 6.92
C GLN A 884 22.84 26.36 7.95
N VAL A 885 23.12 27.65 8.07
CA VAL A 885 24.03 28.19 9.09
C VAL A 885 23.38 29.32 9.88
N SER A 886 23.83 29.53 11.10
CA SER A 886 23.40 30.62 11.97
C SER A 886 24.51 31.06 12.94
N THR A 887 24.51 32.33 13.30
CA THR A 887 25.38 32.86 14.38
C THR A 887 24.68 32.87 15.74
N ASP A 888 23.34 32.90 15.78
CA ASP A 888 22.54 33.11 16.99
C ASP A 888 21.65 31.90 17.38
N GLY A 889 21.56 30.89 16.51
CA GLY A 889 20.74 29.69 16.72
C GLY A 889 19.24 29.92 16.55
N LYS A 890 18.83 31.12 16.13
CA LYS A 890 17.43 31.53 15.92
C LYS A 890 17.14 31.77 14.45
N ARG A 891 17.99 32.52 13.76
CA ARG A 891 17.85 32.85 12.33
C ARG A 891 18.82 32.02 11.52
N TYR A 892 18.29 31.19 10.63
CA TYR A 892 19.06 30.29 9.78
C TYR A 892 19.06 30.79 8.34
N THR A 893 20.21 30.69 7.69
CA THR A 893 20.40 31.00 6.26
C THR A 893 20.79 29.74 5.53
N ASP A 894 20.11 29.44 4.42
CA ASP A 894 20.46 28.33 3.53
C ASP A 894 21.78 28.62 2.81
N VAL A 895 22.74 27.69 2.89
CA VAL A 895 24.05 27.84 2.24
C VAL A 895 24.31 26.77 1.18
N ALA A 896 23.67 25.61 1.27
CA ALA A 896 23.73 24.58 0.24
C ALA A 896 22.44 23.78 0.18
N ARG A 897 22.12 23.27 -1.01
CA ARG A 897 20.93 22.45 -1.27
C ARG A 897 21.28 21.25 -2.13
N THR A 898 20.71 20.10 -1.81
CA THR A 898 20.78 18.87 -2.59
C THR A 898 19.39 18.26 -2.71
N TYR A 899 19.03 17.80 -3.90
CA TYR A 899 17.67 17.30 -4.20
C TYR A 899 17.63 15.80 -4.54
N ASN A 900 18.73 15.25 -5.07
CA ASN A 900 18.74 13.91 -5.62
C ASN A 900 20.07 13.16 -5.42
N ASN A 901 20.55 13.10 -4.19
CA ASN A 901 21.74 12.32 -3.86
C ASN A 901 21.44 10.82 -3.96
N THR A 902 22.40 10.07 -4.51
CA THR A 902 22.44 8.61 -4.47
C THR A 902 23.78 8.08 -3.92
N GLN A 903 24.71 8.98 -3.59
CA GLN A 903 26.06 8.63 -3.16
C GLN A 903 26.06 8.27 -1.66
N ALA A 904 26.92 7.31 -1.29
CA ALA A 904 27.16 6.93 0.10
C ALA A 904 27.71 8.09 0.93
N THR A 905 28.50 8.97 0.30
CA THR A 905 29.08 10.15 0.92
C THR A 905 28.84 11.35 0.02
N SER A 906 28.48 12.50 0.59
CA SER A 906 28.30 13.74 -0.16
C SER A 906 29.12 14.88 0.43
N LEU A 907 29.63 15.77 -0.42
CA LEU A 907 30.31 17.00 -0.01
C LEU A 907 29.51 18.21 -0.50
N ASN A 908 28.99 19.00 0.43
CA ASN A 908 28.34 20.27 0.17
C ASN A 908 29.33 21.41 0.44
N THR A 909 29.88 22.00 -0.60
CA THR A 909 30.68 23.23 -0.50
C THR A 909 29.81 24.46 -0.76
N PHE A 910 30.12 25.55 -0.07
CA PHE A 910 29.39 26.81 -0.18
C PHE A 910 30.30 28.00 0.13
N ALA A 911 29.86 29.22 -0.15
CA ALA A 911 30.63 30.42 0.13
C ALA A 911 31.05 30.45 1.61
N ALA A 912 32.33 30.74 1.88
CA ALA A 912 32.85 30.77 3.24
C ALA A 912 32.04 31.76 4.09
N THR A 913 31.41 31.25 5.15
CA THR A 913 30.42 31.98 5.94
C THR A 913 30.74 31.87 7.42
N SER A 914 30.53 32.95 8.15
CA SER A 914 30.66 32.97 9.60
C SER A 914 29.46 32.29 10.26
N ALA A 915 29.68 31.26 11.06
CA ALA A 915 28.64 30.47 11.70
C ALA A 915 29.07 29.96 13.08
N ARG A 916 28.11 29.81 14.00
CA ARG A 916 28.26 29.02 15.23
C ARG A 916 27.42 27.76 15.18
N TYR A 917 26.25 27.82 14.54
CA TYR A 917 25.35 26.70 14.37
C TYR A 917 25.31 26.27 12.92
N VAL A 918 25.36 24.96 12.69
CA VAL A 918 25.15 24.36 11.38
C VAL A 918 23.99 23.38 11.49
N ARG A 919 23.01 23.50 10.61
CA ARG A 919 21.80 22.67 10.61
C ARG A 919 21.65 21.95 9.28
N LEU A 920 21.50 20.64 9.35
CA LEU A 920 21.02 19.81 8.27
C LEU A 920 19.49 19.75 8.34
N VAL A 921 18.80 20.02 7.23
CA VAL A 921 17.35 19.91 7.07
C VAL A 921 17.07 18.91 5.96
N VAL A 922 16.60 17.72 6.29
CA VAL A 922 16.36 16.62 5.35
C VAL A 922 14.88 16.56 4.99
N ASP A 923 14.55 16.85 3.72
CA ASP A 923 13.17 16.79 3.23
C ASP A 923 12.82 15.44 2.62
N LYS A 924 13.81 14.73 2.07
CA LYS A 924 13.63 13.38 1.52
C LYS A 924 14.68 12.43 2.09
N PRO A 925 14.29 11.61 3.09
CA PRO A 925 15.22 10.81 3.88
C PRO A 925 15.84 9.62 3.15
N THR A 926 15.17 9.10 2.11
CA THR A 926 15.64 7.92 1.36
C THR A 926 15.32 8.03 -0.14
N GLN A 927 15.75 7.03 -0.93
CA GLN A 927 15.38 6.91 -2.33
C GLN A 927 13.94 6.44 -2.52
N VAL A 928 13.41 5.70 -1.55
CA VAL A 928 12.12 5.01 -1.57
C VAL A 928 11.09 5.77 -0.71
N ALA A 929 10.02 5.09 -0.30
CA ALA A 929 8.97 5.66 0.56
C ALA A 929 9.39 5.78 2.04
N ASP A 930 10.49 5.11 2.43
CA ASP A 930 11.02 5.15 3.79
C ASP A 930 11.30 6.59 4.25
N THR A 931 10.75 6.93 5.42
CA THR A 931 10.87 8.25 6.04
C THR A 931 12.01 8.35 7.05
N ALA A 932 12.79 7.30 7.24
CA ALA A 932 13.95 7.29 8.12
C ALA A 932 15.15 8.03 7.49
N VAL A 933 15.59 9.12 8.14
CA VAL A 933 16.89 9.74 7.84
C VAL A 933 17.97 8.99 8.61
N ARG A 934 19.07 8.68 7.94
CA ARG A 934 20.21 7.96 8.53
C ARG A 934 21.51 8.69 8.16
N ILE A 935 22.04 9.44 9.13
CA ILE A 935 23.32 10.16 8.98
C ILE A 935 24.32 9.53 9.91
N TYR A 936 25.32 8.87 9.32
CA TYR A 936 26.41 8.25 10.05
C TYR A 936 27.41 9.29 10.54
N GLU A 937 27.71 10.30 9.72
CA GLU A 937 28.61 11.37 10.15
C GLU A 937 28.29 12.68 9.42
N MET A 938 28.42 13.80 10.15
CA MET A 938 28.28 15.16 9.65
C MET A 938 29.55 15.97 9.97
N ASP A 939 30.49 15.96 9.03
CA ASP A 939 31.74 16.69 9.08
C ASP A 939 31.52 18.16 8.67
N VAL A 940 31.66 19.09 9.62
CA VAL A 940 31.66 20.54 9.33
C VAL A 940 33.10 21.02 9.18
N LEU A 941 33.45 21.58 8.01
CA LEU A 941 34.82 21.93 7.65
C LEU A 941 34.99 23.44 7.46
N GLY A 942 36.08 23.99 8.01
CA GLY A 942 36.37 25.43 7.91
C GLY A 942 37.62 25.88 8.65
N LEU A 943 37.59 27.10 9.23
CA LEU A 943 38.66 27.71 10.02
C LEU A 943 38.16 28.11 11.41
N THR A 944 38.93 27.82 12.45
CA THR A 944 38.61 28.17 13.86
C THR A 944 38.38 29.66 14.09
N GLN A 945 38.94 30.51 13.23
CA GLN A 945 38.79 31.97 13.23
C GLN A 945 37.74 32.43 12.21
N THR A 946 37.06 33.53 12.51
CA THR A 946 36.15 34.21 11.57
C THR A 946 36.92 35.05 10.57
N LEU A 947 36.60 34.91 9.28
CA LEU A 947 37.04 35.85 8.24
C LEU A 947 36.16 37.11 8.29
N LYS A 948 36.77 38.26 8.05
CA LYS A 948 36.06 39.55 7.97
C LYS A 948 35.38 39.71 6.63
#